data_AF-J2MKI2-F1
#
_entry.id   AF-J2MKI2-F1
#
_cell.length_a   1.000
_cell.length_b   1.000
_cell.length_c   1.000
_cell.angle_alpha   90.00
_cell.angle_beta   90.00
_cell.angle_gamma   90.00
#
_symmetry.space_group_name_H-M   'P 1'
#
loop_
_entity.id
_entity.type
_entity.pdbx_description
1 polymer ?
#
loop_
_entity_poly.entity_id
_entity_poly.type
_entity_poly.pdbx_seq_one_letter_code
_entity_poly.pdbx_strand_id
1 'polypeptide(L)'
;MSQRISTAASAVRHTGMVATTLWGSDNVAGIAVDPDGTVWLGAYSRLGLGGEEDSGFTGSLVRFNADGSLDRNFSGDGKSLLPVALDIEDGGNGAVQPGGGYLVAQYVKVGDAWVSGVSRTLADGSLDTSFGNDGTALVPFYWNDSLGQQASFSVQRDGSFFASAAYPSGEIYIARFDATGTLISSFAEAGVLHLPESIGIQPSGTIDVSLQGDGKVLVTGRDTLTRLNPDGTLDTSFANGGSLALKVHADALVIQDDGKILLAGASGGVAVVIRLNDDGSLDTGFGDQGEARWGSESAPFAVADMIVLADGKLLIGGSQGTRADGYLAALVQLNADGSLDHSFGNPDDGYYHLDGGREDDFLLGTASFDDAIVGGAGDDLLDGQQGRDLLTGGAGADTFRYQSVTDSYRTATEAHSDRITDFDPSTDTIDLSSLGFLGLGNGHDGTLAIRVDESGTRTYLKSFDANADGERFELVFDGDLSQTLNETNILFQQARLMGTVGTDRLQGNARGETIEGFEGDDRLYGALGNDVLAGGADRDVLVGGGNNDVFRFDELSDSYRTATENHTDRLIDYTAGEDAIDLSALDFTRLGNGYNGTLDVVVNEAKNLTYLKSYEADASGARFELSLVGDHSGYRDLNIIFAEPPEDEVVQLIGVANDWV
;
A
#
# COMPACT_ATOMS: atom_id res chain seq x y z
N MET A 1 22.92 -2.47 36.04
CA MET A 1 21.80 -3.39 36.34
C MET A 1 21.08 -3.57 35.02
N SER A 2 21.56 -4.53 34.24
CA SER A 2 21.17 -4.82 32.86
C SER A 2 20.49 -6.18 32.93
N GLN A 3 19.19 -6.22 32.65
CA GLN A 3 18.48 -7.48 32.52
C GLN A 3 18.61 -7.93 31.07
N ARG A 4 19.27 -9.09 30.96
CA ARG A 4 19.58 -9.79 29.74
C ARG A 4 18.29 -10.20 29.05
N ILE A 5 18.14 -9.80 27.80
CA ILE A 5 17.23 -10.46 26.86
C ILE A 5 17.75 -11.89 26.72
N SER A 6 16.93 -12.84 27.15
CA SER A 6 17.20 -14.26 27.03
C SER A 6 17.17 -14.65 25.55
N THR A 7 18.32 -15.09 25.05
CA THR A 7 18.58 -15.59 23.69
C THR A 7 17.95 -16.97 23.44
N ALA A 8 16.66 -17.15 23.78
CA ALA A 8 15.94 -18.42 23.64
C ALA A 8 14.52 -18.28 23.08
N ALA A 9 14.23 -17.19 22.37
CA ALA A 9 13.00 -17.03 21.56
C ALA A 9 13.29 -16.92 20.04
N SER A 10 14.52 -17.19 19.61
CA SER A 10 14.90 -17.25 18.21
C SER A 10 14.70 -18.68 17.68
N ALA A 11 13.46 -19.08 17.39
CA ALA A 11 13.07 -20.14 16.44
C ALA A 11 11.59 -20.53 16.55
N VAL A 12 10.66 -19.57 16.54
CA VAL A 12 9.30 -19.88 16.06
C VAL A 12 9.10 -19.04 14.81
N ARG A 13 9.24 -19.74 13.68
CA ARG A 13 9.08 -19.26 12.31
C ARG A 13 7.58 -19.19 12.07
N HIS A 14 7.02 -18.07 11.65
CA HIS A 14 5.57 -17.89 11.52
C HIS A 14 5.18 -17.75 10.04
N THR A 15 4.65 -18.80 9.40
CA THR A 15 3.98 -18.74 8.07
C THR A 15 2.72 -19.61 8.09
N GLY A 16 1.75 -19.31 7.23
CA GLY A 16 0.40 -19.91 7.19
C GLY A 16 -0.72 -18.90 6.96
N MET A 17 -0.38 -17.75 6.35
CA MET A 17 -1.26 -16.62 6.10
C MET A 17 -1.04 -16.11 4.67
N VAL A 18 -2.13 -15.70 4.02
CA VAL A 18 -2.11 -14.94 2.77
C VAL A 18 -2.86 -13.64 2.98
N ALA A 19 -2.40 -12.58 2.35
CA ALA A 19 -3.03 -11.26 2.40
C ALA A 19 -3.10 -10.64 1.02
N THR A 20 -4.12 -9.80 0.79
CA THR A 20 -4.30 -9.11 -0.48
C THR A 20 -5.00 -7.76 -0.28
N THR A 21 -4.69 -6.80 -1.16
CA THR A 21 -5.33 -5.47 -1.20
C THR A 21 -6.69 -5.55 -1.91
N LEU A 22 -7.65 -4.72 -1.51
CA LEU A 22 -8.84 -4.41 -2.31
C LEU A 22 -8.93 -2.87 -2.47
N TRP A 23 -10.06 -2.38 -2.98
CA TRP A 23 -10.27 -0.99 -3.37
C TRP A 23 -10.31 0.04 -2.21
N GLY A 24 -9.71 -0.24 -1.05
CA GLY A 24 -9.60 0.72 0.06
C GLY A 24 -9.22 0.11 1.42
N SER A 25 -9.68 0.76 2.51
CA SER A 25 -9.54 0.20 3.86
C SER A 25 -10.56 -0.93 4.04
N ASP A 26 -10.08 -2.16 3.99
CA ASP A 26 -10.92 -3.33 3.87
C ASP A 26 -11.25 -3.94 5.23
N ASN A 27 -12.51 -4.29 5.40
CA ASN A 27 -12.95 -5.13 6.52
C ASN A 27 -13.52 -6.41 5.94
N VAL A 28 -12.92 -7.54 6.31
CA VAL A 28 -13.47 -8.85 5.98
C VAL A 28 -14.79 -9.05 6.69
N ALA A 29 -15.80 -9.46 5.94
CA ALA A 29 -17.16 -9.73 6.42
C ALA A 29 -17.35 -11.22 6.77
N GLY A 30 -16.70 -12.10 6.02
CA GLY A 30 -16.74 -13.54 6.27
C GLY A 30 -16.05 -14.35 5.18
N ILE A 31 -15.95 -15.65 5.40
CA ILE A 31 -15.35 -16.60 4.45
C ILE A 31 -16.32 -17.74 4.16
N ALA A 32 -16.12 -18.42 3.04
CA ALA A 32 -16.82 -19.66 2.69
C ALA A 32 -15.90 -20.58 1.91
N VAL A 33 -16.16 -21.89 1.97
CA VAL A 33 -15.35 -22.88 1.25
C VAL A 33 -16.25 -23.81 0.47
N ASP A 34 -15.95 -23.96 -0.82
CA ASP A 34 -16.63 -24.90 -1.70
C ASP A 34 -16.18 -26.34 -1.46
N PRO A 35 -16.97 -27.36 -1.88
CA PRO A 35 -16.60 -28.75 -1.70
C PRO A 35 -15.29 -29.18 -2.37
N ASP A 36 -14.81 -28.46 -3.38
CA ASP A 36 -13.53 -28.68 -4.06
C ASP A 36 -12.34 -27.98 -3.37
N GLY A 37 -12.60 -27.20 -2.32
CA GLY A 37 -11.60 -26.47 -1.55
C GLY A 37 -11.40 -25.03 -2.00
N THR A 38 -12.08 -24.55 -3.04
CA THR A 38 -12.06 -23.12 -3.39
C THR A 38 -12.56 -22.28 -2.22
N VAL A 39 -11.82 -21.23 -1.88
CA VAL A 39 -12.14 -20.32 -0.79
C VAL A 39 -12.69 -19.02 -1.34
N TRP A 40 -13.79 -18.58 -0.76
CA TRP A 40 -14.38 -17.27 -1.00
C TRP A 40 -14.20 -16.40 0.23
N LEU A 41 -13.69 -15.20 0.05
CA LEU A 41 -13.59 -14.18 1.10
C LEU A 41 -14.44 -12.99 0.68
N GLY A 42 -15.34 -12.58 1.55
CA GLY A 42 -16.14 -11.37 1.37
C GLY A 42 -15.60 -10.25 2.21
N ALA A 43 -15.51 -9.07 1.64
CA ALA A 43 -15.12 -7.86 2.34
C ALA A 43 -16.07 -6.72 1.99
N TYR A 44 -15.91 -5.60 2.67
CA TYR A 44 -16.51 -4.34 2.29
C TYR A 44 -15.51 -3.22 2.46
N SER A 45 -15.53 -2.30 1.51
CA SER A 45 -14.56 -1.21 1.40
C SER A 45 -15.31 0.13 1.34
N ARG A 46 -14.73 1.16 1.94
CA ARG A 46 -15.24 2.53 1.83
C ARG A 46 -14.61 3.19 0.60
N LEU A 47 -15.33 3.21 -0.51
CA LEU A 47 -14.87 3.90 -1.71
C LEU A 47 -15.02 5.41 -1.51
N GLY A 48 -13.89 6.12 -1.44
CA GLY A 48 -13.85 7.59 -1.39
C GLY A 48 -14.22 8.26 -2.71
N LEU A 49 -15.34 7.88 -3.32
CA LEU A 49 -15.82 8.54 -4.54
C LEU A 49 -16.29 9.95 -4.16
N GLY A 50 -15.45 10.95 -4.46
CA GLY A 50 -15.55 12.33 -4.01
C GLY A 50 -16.84 13.08 -4.37
N GLY A 51 -17.90 12.83 -3.61
CA GLY A 51 -19.08 13.67 -3.49
C GLY A 51 -19.56 13.66 -2.03
N GLU A 52 -19.77 14.84 -1.44
CA GLU A 52 -20.08 15.03 0.00
C GLU A 52 -21.42 14.44 0.49
N GLU A 53 -22.11 13.57 -0.26
CA GLU A 53 -23.40 12.99 0.16
C GLU A 53 -23.53 11.46 0.06
N ASP A 54 -22.58 10.70 -0.51
CA ASP A 54 -22.68 9.23 -0.62
C ASP A 54 -21.54 8.52 0.13
N SER A 55 -21.68 8.36 1.44
CA SER A 55 -20.81 7.51 2.28
C SER A 55 -21.15 6.02 2.14
N GLY A 56 -21.37 5.53 0.92
CA GLY A 56 -21.74 4.13 0.67
C GLY A 56 -20.55 3.20 0.82
N PHE A 57 -20.71 2.12 1.60
CA PHE A 57 -19.79 0.99 1.54
C PHE A 57 -20.12 0.16 0.29
N THR A 58 -19.11 -0.46 -0.31
CA THR A 58 -19.28 -1.40 -1.42
C THR A 58 -18.75 -2.77 -1.01
N GLY A 59 -19.51 -3.81 -1.31
CA GLY A 59 -19.09 -5.18 -1.05
C GLY A 59 -18.08 -5.65 -2.09
N SER A 60 -17.16 -6.50 -1.67
CA SER A 60 -16.16 -7.12 -2.52
C SER A 60 -16.06 -8.61 -2.22
N LEU A 61 -15.66 -9.37 -3.23
CA LEU A 61 -15.48 -10.81 -3.15
C LEU A 61 -14.12 -11.18 -3.73
N VAL A 62 -13.38 -12.01 -3.01
CA VAL A 62 -12.08 -12.53 -3.40
C VAL A 62 -12.18 -14.04 -3.49
N ARG A 63 -11.57 -14.62 -4.53
CA ARG A 63 -11.52 -16.08 -4.70
C ARG A 63 -10.08 -16.57 -4.60
N PHE A 64 -9.85 -17.51 -3.70
CA PHE A 64 -8.58 -18.21 -3.52
C PHE A 64 -8.73 -19.68 -3.87
N ASN A 65 -7.65 -20.28 -4.34
CA ASN A 65 -7.52 -21.73 -4.50
C ASN A 65 -7.39 -22.41 -3.13
N ALA A 66 -7.53 -23.73 -3.10
CA ALA A 66 -7.46 -24.52 -1.87
C ALA A 66 -6.10 -24.43 -1.13
N ASP A 67 -5.04 -24.08 -1.86
CA ASP A 67 -3.69 -23.86 -1.33
C ASP A 67 -3.49 -22.43 -0.78
N GLY A 68 -4.49 -21.56 -0.86
CA GLY A 68 -4.42 -20.17 -0.41
C GLY A 68 -3.93 -19.19 -1.48
N SER A 69 -3.48 -19.65 -2.65
CA SER A 69 -3.11 -18.74 -3.75
C SER A 69 -4.33 -18.04 -4.33
N LEU A 70 -4.18 -16.79 -4.77
CA LEU A 70 -5.26 -16.03 -5.40
C LEU A 70 -5.67 -16.66 -6.74
N ASP A 71 -6.96 -16.93 -6.94
CA ASP A 71 -7.46 -17.51 -8.19
C ASP A 71 -7.68 -16.45 -9.26
N ARG A 72 -6.61 -16.13 -9.98
CA ARG A 72 -6.61 -15.13 -11.07
C ARG A 72 -7.54 -15.45 -12.24
N ASN A 73 -8.13 -16.64 -12.33
CA ASN A 73 -9.17 -16.92 -13.34
C ASN A 73 -10.54 -16.35 -12.95
N PHE A 74 -10.73 -15.99 -11.68
CA PHE A 74 -11.93 -15.31 -11.21
C PHE A 74 -11.83 -13.82 -11.51
N SER A 75 -12.77 -13.28 -12.28
CA SER A 75 -12.80 -11.86 -12.65
C SER A 75 -11.54 -11.30 -13.31
N GLY A 76 -10.51 -12.12 -13.56
CA GLY A 76 -9.23 -11.87 -14.22
C GLY A 76 -8.07 -11.49 -13.30
N ASP A 77 -8.34 -11.21 -12.02
CA ASP A 77 -7.36 -10.84 -10.98
C ASP A 77 -7.65 -11.52 -9.62
N GLY A 78 -8.69 -12.36 -9.54
CA GLY A 78 -9.11 -13.01 -8.30
C GLY A 78 -10.08 -12.19 -7.45
N LYS A 79 -10.46 -10.98 -7.89
CA LYS A 79 -11.22 -10.01 -7.08
C LYS A 79 -12.44 -9.50 -7.86
N SER A 80 -13.55 -9.28 -7.18
CA SER A 80 -14.81 -8.79 -7.76
C SER A 80 -15.43 -7.72 -6.88
N LEU A 81 -15.68 -6.55 -7.44
CA LEU A 81 -16.42 -5.49 -6.77
C LEU A 81 -17.92 -5.70 -7.03
N LEU A 82 -18.70 -5.80 -5.96
CA LEU A 82 -20.13 -6.07 -6.06
C LEU A 82 -20.87 -4.74 -6.28
N PRO A 83 -21.76 -4.62 -7.28
CA PRO A 83 -22.51 -3.40 -7.60
C PRO A 83 -23.65 -3.12 -6.58
N VAL A 84 -23.51 -3.57 -5.34
CA VAL A 84 -24.47 -3.34 -4.26
C VAL A 84 -24.03 -2.10 -3.51
N ALA A 85 -24.81 -1.02 -3.62
CA ALA A 85 -24.73 0.08 -2.69
C ALA A 85 -25.22 -0.42 -1.33
N LEU A 86 -24.29 -0.60 -0.39
CA LEU A 86 -24.61 -1.04 0.95
C LEU A 86 -24.91 0.22 1.78
N ASP A 87 -26.15 0.34 2.27
CA ASP A 87 -26.49 1.32 3.32
C ASP A 87 -25.98 0.79 4.66
N ILE A 88 -24.65 0.70 4.79
CA ILE A 88 -23.96 0.28 6.00
C ILE A 88 -23.60 1.54 6.76
N GLU A 89 -24.51 2.05 7.58
CA GLU A 89 -24.18 3.20 8.44
C GLU A 89 -23.21 2.82 9.58
N ASP A 90 -23.10 1.54 10.01
CA ASP A 90 -22.24 1.17 11.16
C ASP A 90 -21.73 -0.30 11.17
N GLY A 91 -21.11 -0.76 10.07
CA GLY A 91 -20.23 -1.94 10.05
C GLY A 91 -20.88 -3.32 9.83
N GLY A 92 -20.28 -4.10 8.92
CA GLY A 92 -20.16 -5.56 9.08
C GLY A 92 -21.28 -6.50 8.63
N ASN A 93 -22.42 -6.05 8.11
CA ASN A 93 -23.57 -6.96 7.87
C ASN A 93 -23.54 -7.70 6.51
N GLY A 94 -22.35 -8.10 6.08
CA GLY A 94 -22.15 -8.97 4.93
C GLY A 94 -21.76 -10.38 5.37
N ALA A 95 -22.12 -11.40 4.61
CA ALA A 95 -21.57 -12.75 4.81
C ALA A 95 -21.45 -13.47 3.48
N VAL A 96 -20.58 -14.48 3.39
CA VAL A 96 -20.38 -15.23 2.14
C VAL A 96 -20.86 -16.65 2.29
N GLN A 97 -21.52 -17.16 1.25
CA GLN A 97 -21.92 -18.55 1.13
C GLN A 97 -21.01 -19.30 0.14
N PRO A 98 -20.92 -20.64 0.25
CA PRO A 98 -20.36 -21.47 -0.80
C PRO A 98 -20.96 -21.13 -2.18
N GLY A 99 -20.13 -21.15 -3.21
CA GLY A 99 -20.44 -20.70 -4.57
C GLY A 99 -20.24 -19.20 -4.80
N GLY A 100 -19.71 -18.46 -3.82
CA GLY A 100 -19.43 -17.03 -3.92
C GLY A 100 -20.66 -16.14 -3.78
N GLY A 101 -21.72 -16.65 -3.14
CA GLY A 101 -22.94 -15.88 -2.90
C GLY A 101 -22.74 -14.91 -1.74
N TYR A 102 -22.87 -13.60 -1.96
CA TYR A 102 -22.70 -12.60 -0.89
C TYR A 102 -24.06 -12.17 -0.34
N LEU A 103 -24.28 -12.40 0.95
CA LEU A 103 -25.48 -12.05 1.72
C LEU A 103 -25.37 -10.65 2.30
N VAL A 104 -26.47 -9.91 2.26
CA VAL A 104 -26.55 -8.52 2.74
C VAL A 104 -27.86 -8.28 3.48
N ALA A 105 -27.80 -7.65 4.66
CA ALA A 105 -28.98 -7.11 5.34
C ALA A 105 -29.57 -5.93 4.55
N GLN A 106 -30.88 -5.92 4.34
CA GLN A 106 -31.58 -4.80 3.70
C GLN A 106 -32.99 -4.58 4.26
N TYR A 107 -33.50 -3.37 4.04
CA TYR A 107 -34.90 -3.05 4.22
C TYR A 107 -35.67 -3.24 2.93
N VAL A 108 -36.74 -4.02 2.99
CA VAL A 108 -37.52 -4.43 1.82
C VAL A 108 -38.93 -3.95 1.97
N LYS A 109 -39.46 -3.30 0.93
CA LYS A 109 -40.82 -2.83 0.92
C LYS A 109 -41.77 -3.94 0.48
N VAL A 110 -42.59 -4.44 1.41
CA VAL A 110 -43.64 -5.43 1.15
C VAL A 110 -45.00 -4.76 1.30
N GLY A 111 -45.61 -4.40 0.18
CA GLY A 111 -46.81 -3.55 0.17
C GLY A 111 -46.48 -2.14 0.63
N ASP A 112 -47.12 -1.68 1.71
CA ASP A 112 -46.87 -0.37 2.34
C ASP A 112 -45.94 -0.45 3.57
N ALA A 113 -45.52 -1.65 3.97
CA ALA A 113 -44.64 -1.86 5.13
C ALA A 113 -43.19 -2.08 4.70
N TRP A 114 -42.26 -1.57 5.48
CA TRP A 114 -40.85 -1.93 5.42
C TRP A 114 -40.60 -3.11 6.35
N VAL A 115 -39.95 -4.15 5.83
CA VAL A 115 -39.59 -5.36 6.57
C VAL A 115 -38.11 -5.65 6.38
N SER A 116 -37.51 -6.31 7.36
CA SER A 116 -36.12 -6.75 7.28
C SER A 116 -36.00 -7.94 6.33
N GLY A 117 -34.96 -7.93 5.50
CA GLY A 117 -34.69 -8.98 4.55
C GLY A 117 -33.20 -9.18 4.34
N VAL A 118 -32.85 -10.35 3.81
CA VAL A 118 -31.50 -10.70 3.39
C VAL A 118 -31.51 -10.82 1.88
N SER A 119 -30.70 -10.03 1.19
CA SER A 119 -30.45 -10.18 -0.24
C SER A 119 -29.24 -11.07 -0.49
N ARG A 120 -29.22 -11.74 -1.65
CA ARG A 120 -28.03 -12.45 -2.12
C ARG A 120 -27.60 -11.98 -3.50
N THR A 121 -26.31 -11.73 -3.67
CA THR A 121 -25.69 -11.60 -4.99
C THR A 121 -24.95 -12.86 -5.41
N LEU A 122 -24.78 -13.04 -6.72
CA LEU A 122 -23.86 -14.00 -7.30
C LEU A 122 -22.42 -13.46 -7.25
N ALA A 123 -21.43 -14.32 -7.50
CA ALA A 123 -20.02 -13.94 -7.50
C ALA A 123 -19.66 -12.87 -8.55
N ASP A 124 -20.46 -12.74 -9.61
CA ASP A 124 -20.34 -11.67 -10.62
C ASP A 124 -20.99 -10.34 -10.20
N GLY A 125 -21.52 -10.28 -8.97
CA GLY A 125 -22.17 -9.10 -8.40
C GLY A 125 -23.65 -8.94 -8.77
N SER A 126 -24.19 -9.74 -9.67
CA SER A 126 -25.63 -9.66 -10.02
C SER A 126 -26.53 -10.21 -8.91
N LEU A 127 -27.76 -9.70 -8.80
CA LEU A 127 -28.73 -10.21 -7.82
C LEU A 127 -29.11 -11.66 -8.14
N ASP A 128 -29.02 -12.55 -7.15
CA ASP A 128 -29.43 -13.95 -7.31
C ASP A 128 -30.94 -14.12 -7.14
N THR A 129 -31.69 -14.00 -8.23
CA THR A 129 -33.17 -14.13 -8.21
C THR A 129 -33.69 -15.50 -7.75
N SER A 130 -32.82 -16.52 -7.63
CA SER A 130 -33.20 -17.84 -7.11
C SER A 130 -33.21 -17.90 -5.58
N PHE A 131 -32.64 -16.91 -4.90
CA PHE A 131 -32.60 -16.83 -3.45
C PHE A 131 -33.90 -16.25 -2.88
N GLY A 132 -34.45 -16.92 -1.86
CA GLY A 132 -35.67 -16.51 -1.18
C GLY A 132 -36.82 -16.24 -2.16
N ASN A 133 -37.38 -15.03 -2.08
CA ASN A 133 -38.38 -14.53 -3.00
C ASN A 133 -37.76 -13.45 -3.89
N ASP A 134 -37.35 -13.84 -5.10
CA ASP A 134 -36.76 -12.97 -6.13
C ASP A 134 -35.50 -12.21 -5.66
N GLY A 135 -34.60 -12.96 -5.01
CA GLY A 135 -33.33 -12.46 -4.49
C GLY A 135 -33.33 -12.06 -3.03
N THR A 136 -34.47 -12.17 -2.34
CA THR A 136 -34.61 -11.73 -0.94
C THR A 136 -35.30 -12.76 -0.05
N ALA A 137 -34.64 -13.14 1.04
CA ALA A 137 -35.27 -13.85 2.17
C ALA A 137 -35.85 -12.85 3.18
N LEU A 138 -37.09 -13.05 3.62
CA LEU A 138 -37.72 -12.18 4.63
C LEU A 138 -37.37 -12.65 6.05
N VAL A 139 -36.97 -11.71 6.90
CA VAL A 139 -36.64 -11.97 8.31
C VAL A 139 -37.87 -11.75 9.18
N PRO A 140 -38.22 -12.70 10.08
CA PRO A 140 -39.47 -12.66 10.85
C PRO A 140 -39.43 -11.73 12.08
N PHE A 141 -38.46 -10.83 12.16
CA PHE A 141 -38.33 -9.79 13.17
C PHE A 141 -37.70 -8.54 12.53
N TYR A 142 -37.77 -7.42 13.22
CA TYR A 142 -37.33 -6.14 12.69
C TYR A 142 -35.86 -5.87 13.03
N TRP A 143 -35.13 -5.26 12.10
CA TRP A 143 -33.87 -4.57 12.30
C TRP A 143 -34.15 -3.06 12.27
N ASN A 144 -33.48 -2.28 13.10
CA ASN A 144 -33.61 -0.82 13.12
C ASN A 144 -32.36 -0.21 13.73
N ASP A 145 -31.51 0.30 12.86
CA ASP A 145 -30.22 0.85 13.24
C ASP A 145 -30.41 2.18 13.99
N SER A 146 -31.46 2.96 13.69
CA SER A 146 -31.84 4.14 14.47
C SER A 146 -32.27 3.84 15.90
N LEU A 147 -32.51 2.56 16.23
CA LEU A 147 -32.81 2.09 17.57
C LEU A 147 -31.62 1.37 18.23
N GLY A 148 -30.44 1.38 17.61
CA GLY A 148 -29.23 0.70 18.13
C GLY A 148 -29.32 -0.82 18.12
N GLN A 149 -30.05 -1.38 17.14
CA GLN A 149 -30.14 -2.83 16.95
C GLN A 149 -28.93 -3.34 16.17
N GLN A 150 -28.48 -4.55 16.48
CA GLN A 150 -27.35 -5.18 15.79
C GLN A 150 -27.86 -6.39 15.03
N ALA A 151 -27.89 -6.29 13.70
CA ALA A 151 -28.07 -7.44 12.81
C ALA A 151 -26.77 -8.24 12.75
N SER A 152 -26.87 -9.56 12.61
CA SER A 152 -25.70 -10.41 12.38
C SER A 152 -26.07 -11.63 11.56
N PHE A 153 -25.10 -12.11 10.80
CA PHE A 153 -25.21 -13.29 9.95
C PHE A 153 -24.15 -14.30 10.33
N SER A 154 -24.58 -15.53 10.57
CA SER A 154 -23.66 -16.66 10.77
C SER A 154 -23.91 -17.70 9.69
N VAL A 155 -23.01 -17.79 8.72
CA VAL A 155 -23.10 -18.77 7.64
C VAL A 155 -22.41 -20.05 8.07
N GLN A 156 -23.13 -21.15 7.92
CA GLN A 156 -22.63 -22.48 8.24
C GLN A 156 -21.98 -23.12 7.01
N ARG A 157 -21.19 -24.17 7.25
CA ARG A 157 -20.43 -24.88 6.19
C ARG A 157 -21.29 -25.41 5.04
N ASP A 158 -22.56 -25.72 5.27
CA ASP A 158 -23.50 -26.19 4.24
C ASP A 158 -24.20 -25.04 3.48
N GLY A 159 -23.82 -23.79 3.75
CA GLY A 159 -24.43 -22.58 3.23
C GLY A 159 -25.72 -22.18 3.93
N SER A 160 -26.28 -22.99 4.85
CA SER A 160 -27.38 -22.52 5.71
C SER A 160 -26.88 -21.39 6.61
N PHE A 161 -27.77 -20.53 7.08
CA PHE A 161 -27.35 -19.39 7.88
C PHE A 161 -28.35 -19.02 8.97
N PHE A 162 -27.83 -18.36 10.01
CA PHE A 162 -28.63 -17.69 11.02
C PHE A 162 -28.65 -16.19 10.75
N ALA A 163 -29.83 -15.60 10.88
CA ALA A 163 -29.99 -14.16 11.01
C ALA A 163 -30.35 -13.87 12.46
N SER A 164 -29.69 -12.89 13.08
CA SER A 164 -30.00 -12.50 14.46
C SER A 164 -30.22 -11.00 14.62
N ALA A 165 -30.90 -10.64 15.70
CA ALA A 165 -31.11 -9.25 16.11
C ALA A 165 -30.97 -9.14 17.63
N ALA A 166 -30.05 -8.30 18.09
CA ALA A 166 -29.98 -7.88 19.48
C ALA A 166 -30.65 -6.52 19.69
N TYR A 167 -31.49 -6.43 20.70
CA TYR A 167 -32.21 -5.21 21.07
C TYR A 167 -31.55 -4.55 22.29
N PRO A 168 -31.61 -3.21 22.42
CA PRO A 168 -31.12 -2.51 23.61
C PRO A 168 -31.76 -2.96 24.93
N SER A 169 -32.92 -3.63 24.87
CA SER A 169 -33.56 -4.28 26.01
C SER A 169 -32.82 -5.52 26.52
N GLY A 170 -31.85 -6.04 25.77
CA GLY A 170 -31.20 -7.32 26.03
C GLY A 170 -31.94 -8.54 25.46
N GLU A 171 -33.04 -8.33 24.73
CA GLU A 171 -33.70 -9.42 23.99
C GLU A 171 -32.94 -9.74 22.70
N ILE A 172 -32.87 -11.03 22.36
CA ILE A 172 -32.21 -11.52 21.15
C ILE A 172 -33.18 -12.41 20.37
N TYR A 173 -33.27 -12.19 19.08
CA TYR A 173 -34.05 -13.02 18.15
C TYR A 173 -33.10 -13.69 17.16
N ILE A 174 -33.32 -14.97 16.89
CA ILE A 174 -32.50 -15.77 15.98
C ILE A 174 -33.44 -16.54 15.04
N ALA A 175 -33.28 -16.35 13.73
CA ALA A 175 -33.98 -17.12 12.71
C ALA A 175 -33.00 -17.99 11.92
N ARG A 176 -33.42 -19.20 11.55
CA ARG A 176 -32.61 -20.13 10.76
C ARG A 176 -33.14 -20.27 9.34
N PHE A 177 -32.26 -20.12 8.36
CA PHE A 177 -32.56 -20.28 6.94
C PHE A 177 -31.72 -21.40 6.34
N ASP A 178 -32.24 -22.07 5.32
CA ASP A 178 -31.41 -22.92 4.46
C ASP A 178 -30.55 -22.09 3.50
N ALA A 179 -29.67 -22.76 2.76
CA ALA A 179 -28.77 -22.10 1.81
C ALA A 179 -29.49 -21.34 0.69
N THR A 180 -30.78 -21.58 0.46
CA THR A 180 -31.58 -20.89 -0.55
C THR A 180 -32.34 -19.69 0.00
N GLY A 181 -32.21 -19.39 1.29
CA GLY A 181 -32.94 -18.29 1.93
C GLY A 181 -34.36 -18.68 2.35
N THR A 182 -34.68 -19.98 2.41
CA THR A 182 -35.97 -20.45 2.92
C THR A 182 -35.90 -20.63 4.44
N LEU A 183 -36.86 -20.04 5.16
CA LEU A 183 -36.95 -20.16 6.62
C LEU A 183 -37.19 -21.62 7.04
N ILE A 184 -36.36 -22.15 7.93
CA ILE A 184 -36.47 -23.50 8.46
C ILE A 184 -37.47 -23.50 9.61
N SER A 185 -38.75 -23.69 9.31
CA SER A 185 -39.84 -23.61 10.30
C SER A 185 -39.75 -24.64 11.44
N SER A 186 -38.95 -25.69 11.28
CA SER A 186 -38.72 -26.71 12.32
C SER A 186 -37.68 -26.30 13.37
N PHE A 187 -36.98 -25.18 13.17
CA PHE A 187 -36.09 -24.60 14.18
C PHE A 187 -36.91 -23.80 15.19
N ALA A 188 -36.80 -24.14 16.48
CA ALA A 188 -37.51 -23.49 17.58
C ALA A 188 -39.01 -23.29 17.29
N GLU A 189 -39.57 -22.11 17.60
CA GLU A 189 -40.98 -21.80 17.35
C GLU A 189 -41.12 -21.12 15.99
N ALA A 190 -41.69 -21.85 15.02
CA ALA A 190 -41.95 -21.35 13.67
C ALA A 190 -40.72 -20.78 12.93
N GLY A 191 -39.52 -21.32 13.21
CA GLY A 191 -38.26 -20.88 12.62
C GLY A 191 -37.53 -19.80 13.40
N VAL A 192 -38.06 -19.37 14.56
CA VAL A 192 -37.49 -18.28 15.37
C VAL A 192 -37.27 -18.75 16.80
N LEU A 193 -36.06 -18.49 17.30
CA LEU A 193 -35.71 -18.60 18.70
C LEU A 193 -35.68 -17.19 19.32
N HIS A 194 -36.52 -16.98 20.33
CA HIS A 194 -36.56 -15.74 21.10
C HIS A 194 -35.90 -15.95 22.46
N LEU A 195 -34.89 -15.13 22.75
CA LEU A 195 -34.16 -15.11 24.01
C LEU A 195 -34.51 -13.85 24.80
N PRO A 196 -35.21 -14.00 25.95
CA PRO A 196 -35.53 -12.85 26.78
C PRO A 196 -34.29 -12.32 27.52
N GLU A 197 -34.33 -11.05 27.94
CA GLU A 197 -33.30 -10.38 28.73
C GLU A 197 -32.84 -11.22 29.95
N SER A 198 -33.74 -12.01 30.54
CA SER A 198 -33.45 -12.87 31.69
C SER A 198 -32.40 -13.95 31.45
N ILE A 199 -32.08 -14.29 30.19
CA ILE A 199 -30.96 -15.19 29.87
C ILE A 199 -29.62 -14.52 30.18
N GLY A 200 -29.56 -13.18 30.16
CA GLY A 200 -28.40 -12.41 30.60
C GLY A 200 -27.26 -12.34 29.58
N ILE A 201 -27.51 -12.68 28.32
CA ILE A 201 -26.53 -12.45 27.24
C ILE A 201 -26.47 -10.95 26.98
N GLN A 202 -25.31 -10.36 27.23
CA GLN A 202 -25.06 -8.96 26.86
C GLN A 202 -24.55 -8.96 25.41
N PRO A 203 -25.26 -8.38 24.45
CA PRO A 203 -24.73 -8.24 23.10
C PRO A 203 -23.57 -7.25 23.08
N SER A 204 -22.56 -7.49 22.25
CA SER A 204 -21.53 -6.49 21.92
C SER A 204 -21.06 -6.66 20.49
N GLY A 205 -21.60 -5.85 19.58
CA GLY A 205 -21.23 -5.97 18.16
C GLY A 205 -21.96 -7.14 17.51
N THR A 206 -21.23 -7.93 16.72
CA THR A 206 -21.77 -9.11 16.05
C THR A 206 -22.12 -10.22 17.04
N ILE A 207 -23.22 -10.93 16.78
CA ILE A 207 -23.59 -12.15 17.51
C ILE A 207 -23.41 -13.31 16.56
N ASP A 208 -22.58 -14.26 16.95
CA ASP A 208 -22.42 -15.51 16.23
C ASP A 208 -23.25 -16.62 16.91
N VAL A 209 -23.81 -17.49 16.08
CA VAL A 209 -24.74 -18.54 16.47
C VAL A 209 -24.37 -19.84 15.79
N SER A 210 -24.20 -20.90 16.57
CA SER A 210 -23.96 -22.24 16.01
C SER A 210 -24.86 -23.29 16.64
N LEU A 211 -25.18 -24.34 15.87
CA LEU A 211 -26.12 -25.39 16.25
C LEU A 211 -25.40 -26.73 16.41
N GLN A 212 -25.50 -27.31 17.60
CA GLN A 212 -24.97 -28.65 17.87
C GLN A 212 -25.90 -29.74 17.30
N GLY A 213 -25.34 -30.92 17.03
CA GLY A 213 -26.09 -32.06 16.45
C GLY A 213 -27.24 -32.59 17.33
N ASP A 214 -27.25 -32.26 18.63
CA ASP A 214 -28.34 -32.57 19.57
C ASP A 214 -29.44 -31.48 19.61
N GLY A 215 -29.29 -30.43 18.80
CA GLY A 215 -30.22 -29.30 18.69
C GLY A 215 -29.95 -28.17 19.69
N LYS A 216 -28.93 -28.25 20.53
CA LYS A 216 -28.54 -27.14 21.40
C LYS A 216 -27.93 -26.00 20.59
N VAL A 217 -28.15 -24.78 21.06
CA VAL A 217 -27.71 -23.55 20.39
C VAL A 217 -26.63 -22.88 21.23
N LEU A 218 -25.52 -22.55 20.60
CA LEU A 218 -24.45 -21.72 21.18
C LEU A 218 -24.58 -20.30 20.65
N VAL A 219 -24.47 -19.32 21.54
CA VAL A 219 -24.61 -17.89 21.22
C VAL A 219 -23.46 -17.12 21.88
N THR A 220 -22.75 -16.32 21.09
CA THR A 220 -21.74 -15.39 21.62
C THR A 220 -22.40 -14.13 22.18
N GLY A 221 -21.76 -13.55 23.19
CA GLY A 221 -22.09 -12.24 23.73
C GLY A 221 -20.80 -11.51 24.12
N ARG A 222 -20.92 -10.43 24.88
CA ARG A 222 -19.80 -9.62 25.35
C ARG A 222 -18.89 -10.43 26.26
N ASP A 223 -17.85 -10.99 25.64
CA ASP A 223 -16.85 -11.86 26.26
C ASP A 223 -17.50 -13.08 26.93
N THR A 224 -18.57 -13.62 26.36
CA THR A 224 -19.26 -14.81 26.88
C THR A 224 -19.68 -15.77 25.79
N LEU A 225 -19.68 -17.06 26.10
CA LEU A 225 -20.34 -18.10 25.30
C LEU A 225 -21.46 -18.73 26.12
N THR A 226 -22.69 -18.69 25.62
CA THR A 226 -23.87 -19.23 26.30
C THR A 226 -24.45 -20.39 25.52
N ARG A 227 -24.77 -21.50 26.20
CA ARG A 227 -25.42 -22.67 25.60
C ARG A 227 -26.86 -22.79 26.03
N LEU A 228 -27.73 -23.04 25.05
CA LEU A 228 -29.17 -23.14 25.20
C LEU A 228 -29.65 -24.53 24.75
N ASN A 229 -30.68 -25.02 25.40
CA ASN A 229 -31.45 -26.17 24.95
C ASN A 229 -32.26 -25.83 23.68
N PRO A 230 -32.72 -26.83 22.91
CA PRO A 230 -33.55 -26.60 21.73
C PRO A 230 -34.84 -25.78 21.97
N ASP A 231 -35.30 -25.73 23.23
CA ASP A 231 -36.48 -24.96 23.66
C ASP A 231 -36.15 -23.51 24.08
N GLY A 232 -34.89 -23.09 23.96
CA GLY A 232 -34.41 -21.75 24.33
C GLY A 232 -34.10 -21.56 25.80
N THR A 233 -34.24 -22.57 26.65
CA THR A 233 -33.82 -22.50 28.05
C THR A 233 -32.31 -22.69 28.19
N LEU A 234 -31.73 -22.14 29.25
CA LEU A 234 -30.29 -22.26 29.53
C LEU A 234 -29.87 -23.72 29.79
N ASP A 235 -28.84 -24.21 29.11
CA ASP A 235 -28.27 -25.53 29.39
C ASP A 235 -27.37 -25.48 30.63
N THR A 236 -27.95 -25.74 31.79
CA THR A 236 -27.22 -25.68 33.07
C THR A 236 -26.08 -26.71 33.21
N SER A 237 -25.94 -27.65 32.28
CA SER A 237 -24.84 -28.63 32.29
C SER A 237 -23.54 -28.11 31.66
N PHE A 238 -23.60 -26.98 30.94
CA PHE A 238 -22.45 -26.36 30.28
C PHE A 238 -21.73 -25.39 31.21
N ALA A 239 -20.40 -25.48 31.31
CA ALA A 239 -19.56 -24.53 32.04
C ALA A 239 -20.12 -24.09 33.41
N ASN A 240 -20.31 -22.78 33.64
CA ASN A 240 -20.77 -22.21 34.91
C ASN A 240 -22.30 -22.09 34.95
N GLY A 241 -23.01 -23.20 34.68
CA GLY A 241 -24.47 -23.23 34.72
C GLY A 241 -25.12 -22.68 33.45
N GLY A 242 -24.45 -22.81 32.30
CA GLY A 242 -24.95 -22.50 30.96
C GLY A 242 -24.25 -21.36 30.25
N SER A 243 -23.39 -20.63 30.94
CA SER A 243 -22.58 -19.55 30.35
C SER A 243 -21.13 -19.66 30.79
N LEU A 244 -20.23 -19.37 29.85
CA LEU A 244 -18.78 -19.35 30.02
C LEU A 244 -18.29 -17.94 29.78
N ALA A 245 -17.54 -17.38 30.73
CA ALA A 245 -16.81 -16.13 30.53
C ALA A 245 -15.54 -16.40 29.71
N LEU A 246 -15.32 -15.59 28.69
CA LEU A 246 -14.18 -15.65 27.79
C LEU A 246 -13.16 -14.58 28.17
N LYS A 247 -11.89 -14.84 27.86
CA LYS A 247 -10.80 -13.88 28.06
C LYS A 247 -10.57 -12.97 26.85
N VAL A 248 -11.21 -13.29 25.74
CA VAL A 248 -11.10 -12.60 24.45
C VAL A 248 -12.51 -12.47 23.92
N HIS A 249 -12.80 -11.35 23.26
CA HIS A 249 -14.04 -11.17 22.52
C HIS A 249 -14.04 -12.16 21.35
N ALA A 250 -15.09 -12.96 21.19
CA ALA A 250 -15.15 -13.95 20.13
C ALA A 250 -15.99 -13.42 18.96
N ASP A 251 -15.30 -13.15 17.86
CA ASP A 251 -15.88 -12.70 16.59
C ASP A 251 -16.43 -13.88 15.76
N ALA A 252 -15.88 -15.08 15.95
CA ALA A 252 -16.31 -16.30 15.25
C ALA A 252 -16.46 -17.52 16.19
N LEU A 253 -17.43 -18.37 15.89
CA LEU A 253 -17.83 -19.57 16.63
C LEU A 253 -18.15 -20.71 15.65
N VAL A 254 -17.42 -21.81 15.77
CA VAL A 254 -17.69 -23.05 15.01
C VAL A 254 -17.65 -24.29 15.87
N ILE A 255 -18.37 -25.32 15.43
CA ILE A 255 -18.40 -26.64 16.07
C ILE A 255 -17.70 -27.63 15.14
N GLN A 256 -16.77 -28.41 15.67
CA GLN A 256 -16.14 -29.53 14.96
C GLN A 256 -17.06 -30.75 14.94
N ASP A 257 -16.85 -31.66 13.98
CA ASP A 257 -17.64 -32.90 13.85
C ASP A 257 -17.59 -33.80 15.09
N ASP A 258 -16.55 -33.67 15.92
CA ASP A 258 -16.40 -34.40 17.18
C ASP A 258 -17.06 -33.72 18.39
N GLY A 259 -17.77 -32.61 18.17
CA GLY A 259 -18.49 -31.85 19.17
C GLY A 259 -17.65 -30.83 19.94
N LYS A 260 -16.35 -30.69 19.65
CA LYS A 260 -15.55 -29.59 20.21
C LYS A 260 -15.99 -28.24 19.66
N ILE A 261 -15.84 -27.21 20.49
CA ILE A 261 -16.28 -25.85 20.19
C ILE A 261 -15.04 -24.99 20.00
N LEU A 262 -14.98 -24.23 18.90
CA LEU A 262 -13.91 -23.31 18.58
C LEU A 262 -14.45 -21.88 18.59
N LEU A 263 -13.69 -20.99 19.23
CA LEU A 263 -13.96 -19.56 19.27
C LEU A 263 -12.74 -18.83 18.75
N ALA A 264 -12.92 -17.82 17.91
CA ALA A 264 -11.82 -16.98 17.44
C ALA A 264 -12.14 -15.50 17.63
N GLY A 265 -11.12 -14.70 17.89
CA GLY A 265 -11.22 -13.26 18.02
C GLY A 265 -9.86 -12.60 18.21
N ALA A 266 -9.83 -11.30 18.49
CA ALA A 266 -8.57 -10.57 18.68
C ALA A 266 -8.54 -9.72 19.96
N SER A 267 -7.34 -9.58 20.54
CA SER A 267 -7.08 -8.68 21.68
C SER A 267 -5.71 -8.03 21.56
N GLY A 268 -5.66 -6.70 21.51
CA GLY A 268 -4.41 -5.95 21.42
C GLY A 268 -3.62 -6.24 20.14
N GLY A 269 -4.31 -6.50 19.02
CA GLY A 269 -3.70 -6.88 17.75
C GLY A 269 -3.32 -8.35 17.62
N VAL A 270 -3.43 -9.13 18.70
CA VAL A 270 -3.13 -10.57 18.70
C VAL A 270 -4.43 -11.34 18.49
N ALA A 271 -4.50 -12.09 17.39
CA ALA A 271 -5.57 -13.03 17.13
C ALA A 271 -5.41 -14.28 18.00
N VAL A 272 -6.55 -14.82 18.45
CA VAL A 272 -6.62 -15.96 19.37
C VAL A 272 -7.72 -16.91 18.91
N VAL A 273 -7.39 -18.20 18.81
CA VAL A 273 -8.37 -19.28 18.68
C VAL A 273 -8.35 -20.11 19.96
N ILE A 274 -9.52 -20.33 20.57
CA ILE A 274 -9.71 -21.12 21.77
C ILE A 274 -10.49 -22.37 21.40
N ARG A 275 -10.01 -23.55 21.79
CA ARG A 275 -10.76 -24.81 21.64
C ARG A 275 -11.28 -25.32 22.98
N LEU A 276 -12.58 -25.58 23.05
CA LEU A 276 -13.29 -26.11 24.21
C LEU A 276 -13.82 -27.51 23.91
N ASN A 277 -13.92 -28.33 24.95
CA ASN A 277 -14.70 -29.56 24.94
C ASN A 277 -16.21 -29.24 24.96
N ASP A 278 -17.04 -30.24 24.67
CA ASP A 278 -18.51 -30.11 24.67
C ASP A 278 -19.09 -29.67 26.04
N ASP A 279 -18.37 -29.85 27.15
CA ASP A 279 -18.81 -29.37 28.47
C ASP A 279 -18.41 -27.91 28.77
N GLY A 280 -17.68 -27.26 27.85
CA GLY A 280 -17.17 -25.90 28.00
C GLY A 280 -15.82 -25.82 28.71
N SER A 281 -15.22 -26.95 29.10
CA SER A 281 -13.84 -26.98 29.60
C SER A 281 -12.83 -26.78 28.46
N LEU A 282 -11.67 -26.19 28.75
CA LEU A 282 -10.62 -25.94 27.76
C LEU A 282 -9.98 -27.25 27.28
N ASP A 283 -9.83 -27.44 25.97
CA ASP A 283 -9.12 -28.58 25.38
C ASP A 283 -7.62 -28.32 25.38
N THR A 284 -6.92 -28.78 26.42
CA THR A 284 -5.47 -28.55 26.56
C THR A 284 -4.60 -29.28 25.53
N GLY A 285 -5.19 -30.12 24.67
CA GLY A 285 -4.50 -30.76 23.54
C GLY A 285 -4.42 -29.90 22.27
N PHE A 286 -4.99 -28.70 22.27
CA PHE A 286 -4.95 -27.75 21.16
C PHE A 286 -3.95 -26.62 21.44
N GLY A 287 -3.12 -26.25 20.46
CA GLY A 287 -2.19 -25.14 20.55
C GLY A 287 -1.36 -25.14 21.85
N ASP A 288 -1.21 -23.97 22.46
CA ASP A 288 -0.65 -23.83 23.80
C ASP A 288 -1.75 -23.87 24.86
N GLN A 289 -1.97 -25.07 25.42
CA GLN A 289 -2.94 -25.30 26.51
C GLN A 289 -4.39 -24.90 26.18
N GLY A 290 -4.82 -25.09 24.94
CA GLY A 290 -6.17 -24.81 24.44
C GLY A 290 -6.31 -23.53 23.64
N GLU A 291 -5.20 -22.81 23.41
CA GLU A 291 -5.19 -21.55 22.68
C GLU A 291 -4.15 -21.57 21.55
N ALA A 292 -4.51 -21.09 20.36
CA ALA A 292 -3.59 -20.76 19.29
C ALA A 292 -3.56 -19.24 19.11
N ARG A 293 -2.38 -18.65 18.89
CA ARG A 293 -2.18 -17.19 18.87
C ARG A 293 -1.23 -16.77 17.75
N TRP A 294 -1.51 -15.65 17.09
CA TRP A 294 -0.64 -15.01 16.10
C TRP A 294 -0.91 -13.51 16.00
N GLY A 295 -0.05 -12.78 15.28
CA GLY A 295 -0.09 -11.32 15.20
C GLY A 295 0.63 -10.62 16.36
N SER A 296 0.76 -9.30 16.27
CA SER A 296 1.41 -8.47 17.28
C SER A 296 0.84 -7.04 17.26
N GLU A 297 1.26 -6.19 18.21
CA GLU A 297 0.90 -4.76 18.18
C GLU A 297 1.44 -4.04 16.92
N SER A 298 2.57 -4.52 16.36
CA SER A 298 3.19 -3.95 15.15
C SER A 298 2.70 -4.57 13.86
N ALA A 299 2.02 -5.72 13.93
CA ALA A 299 1.41 -6.40 12.79
C ALA A 299 0.09 -7.03 13.26
N PRO A 300 -0.93 -6.20 13.55
CA PRO A 300 -2.15 -6.68 14.18
C PRO A 300 -3.02 -7.45 13.19
N PHE A 301 -3.79 -8.40 13.72
CA PHE A 301 -4.78 -9.17 12.98
C PHE A 301 -6.13 -9.10 13.69
N ALA A 302 -7.16 -8.67 12.96
CA ALA A 302 -8.56 -8.72 13.39
C ALA A 302 -9.23 -9.95 12.79
N VAL A 303 -9.87 -10.78 13.61
CA VAL A 303 -10.64 -11.94 13.12
C VAL A 303 -12.01 -11.47 12.67
N ALA A 304 -12.48 -11.99 11.54
CA ALA A 304 -13.85 -11.79 11.06
C ALA A 304 -14.67 -13.08 11.13
N ASP A 305 -14.07 -14.20 10.72
CA ASP A 305 -14.79 -15.47 10.58
C ASP A 305 -13.83 -16.68 10.63
N MET A 306 -14.35 -17.88 10.91
CA MET A 306 -13.60 -19.12 10.99
C MET A 306 -14.42 -20.30 10.45
N ILE A 307 -13.78 -21.20 9.72
CA ILE A 307 -14.40 -22.43 9.18
C ILE A 307 -13.54 -23.65 9.52
N VAL A 308 -14.19 -24.77 9.84
CA VAL A 308 -13.55 -26.09 9.94
C VAL A 308 -13.59 -26.79 8.58
N LEU A 309 -12.41 -27.09 8.03
CA LEU A 309 -12.24 -27.78 6.77
C LEU A 309 -12.51 -29.29 6.88
N ALA A 310 -12.66 -29.97 5.74
CA ALA A 310 -12.98 -31.40 5.69
C ALA A 310 -11.91 -32.31 6.32
N ASP A 311 -10.66 -31.87 6.28
CA ASP A 311 -9.50 -32.57 6.84
C ASP A 311 -9.26 -32.21 8.33
N GLY A 312 -10.11 -31.38 8.92
CA GLY A 312 -10.03 -30.94 10.31
C GLY A 312 -9.13 -29.73 10.54
N LYS A 313 -8.50 -29.17 9.49
CA LYS A 313 -7.82 -27.88 9.55
C LYS A 313 -8.82 -26.75 9.75
N LEU A 314 -8.33 -25.60 10.21
CA LEU A 314 -9.13 -24.40 10.45
C LEU A 314 -8.70 -23.32 9.47
N LEU A 315 -9.65 -22.68 8.81
CA LEU A 315 -9.41 -21.50 8.00
C LEU A 315 -10.03 -20.29 8.72
N ILE A 316 -9.26 -19.22 8.86
CA ILE A 316 -9.66 -18.00 9.56
C ILE A 316 -9.55 -16.84 8.59
N GLY A 317 -10.63 -16.11 8.41
CA GLY A 317 -10.67 -14.87 7.64
C GLY A 317 -10.58 -13.67 8.56
N GLY A 318 -9.90 -12.62 8.11
CA GLY A 318 -9.71 -11.43 8.91
C GLY A 318 -9.00 -10.31 8.17
N SER A 319 -8.71 -9.23 8.91
CA SER A 319 -8.02 -8.06 8.36
C SER A 319 -6.67 -7.88 9.05
N GLN A 320 -5.59 -7.75 8.28
CA GLN A 320 -4.23 -7.54 8.77
C GLN A 320 -3.80 -6.09 8.57
N GLY A 321 -3.05 -5.53 9.52
CA GLY A 321 -2.43 -4.20 9.36
C GLY A 321 -3.08 -3.13 10.24
N THR A 322 -2.59 -1.90 10.12
CA THR A 322 -3.06 -0.78 10.94
C THR A 322 -3.86 0.22 10.11
N ARG A 323 -4.63 1.09 10.79
CA ARG A 323 -5.29 2.21 10.11
C ARG A 323 -4.30 3.15 9.39
N ALA A 324 -3.04 3.20 9.82
CA ALA A 324 -2.02 4.03 9.17
C ALA A 324 -1.48 3.37 7.89
N ASP A 325 -1.40 2.04 7.88
CA ASP A 325 -0.79 1.26 6.79
C ASP A 325 -1.83 0.73 5.78
N GLY A 326 -3.12 0.86 6.10
CA GLY A 326 -4.20 0.17 5.38
C GLY A 326 -4.47 -1.21 5.98
N TYR A 327 -5.71 -1.67 5.87
CA TYR A 327 -6.08 -3.03 6.26
C TYR A 327 -6.08 -3.92 5.01
N LEU A 328 -5.34 -5.02 5.06
CA LEU A 328 -5.34 -6.06 4.03
C LEU A 328 -6.37 -7.13 4.39
N ALA A 329 -7.11 -7.62 3.39
CA ALA A 329 -7.93 -8.82 3.56
C ALA A 329 -7.02 -10.04 3.65
N ALA A 330 -7.17 -10.86 4.69
CA ALA A 330 -6.25 -11.94 4.99
C ALA A 330 -6.96 -13.26 5.36
N LEU A 331 -6.31 -14.36 4.99
CA LEU A 331 -6.68 -15.72 5.39
C LEU A 331 -5.52 -16.36 6.16
N VAL A 332 -5.83 -17.06 7.24
CA VAL A 332 -4.88 -17.83 8.04
C VAL A 332 -5.37 -19.26 8.14
N GLN A 333 -4.50 -20.24 7.93
CA GLN A 333 -4.83 -21.66 8.11
C GLN A 333 -4.08 -22.25 9.32
N LEU A 334 -4.80 -23.01 10.14
CA LEU A 334 -4.25 -23.81 11.24
C LEU A 334 -4.45 -25.29 10.97
N ASN A 335 -3.48 -26.10 11.38
CA ASN A 335 -3.64 -27.54 11.52
C ASN A 335 -4.69 -27.88 12.58
N ALA A 336 -5.20 -29.12 12.53
CA ALA A 336 -6.18 -29.61 13.51
C ALA A 336 -5.69 -29.59 14.97
N ASP A 337 -4.38 -29.52 15.19
CA ASP A 337 -3.78 -29.39 16.53
C ASP A 337 -3.59 -27.94 16.99
N GLY A 338 -3.93 -26.95 16.16
CA GLY A 338 -3.82 -25.52 16.46
C GLY A 338 -2.47 -24.89 16.11
N SER A 339 -1.53 -25.65 15.56
CA SER A 339 -0.33 -25.07 14.95
C SER A 339 -0.66 -24.39 13.63
N LEU A 340 0.09 -23.34 13.26
CA LEU A 340 -0.06 -22.70 11.93
C LEU A 340 0.26 -23.71 10.82
N ASP A 341 -0.54 -23.69 9.76
CA ASP A 341 -0.26 -24.49 8.56
C ASP A 341 0.65 -23.72 7.61
N HIS A 342 1.94 -23.99 7.73
CA HIS A 342 2.99 -23.36 6.93
C HIS A 342 2.93 -23.68 5.42
N SER A 343 2.11 -24.63 4.99
CA SER A 343 1.91 -24.94 3.56
C SER A 343 0.80 -24.12 2.90
N PHE A 344 -0.02 -23.43 3.71
CA PHE A 344 -1.09 -22.60 3.20
C PHE A 344 -0.57 -21.22 2.81
N GLY A 345 -0.85 -20.81 1.57
CA GLY A 345 -0.31 -19.60 0.98
C GLY A 345 1.16 -19.68 0.61
N ASN A 346 1.77 -20.86 0.75
CA ASN A 346 3.19 -21.08 0.51
C ASN A 346 3.30 -22.49 -0.05
N PRO A 347 3.24 -22.65 -1.38
CA PRO A 347 3.39 -23.96 -2.01
C PRO A 347 4.86 -24.42 -1.91
N ASP A 348 5.31 -24.79 -0.71
CA ASP A 348 6.66 -25.28 -0.38
C ASP A 348 7.83 -24.40 -0.89
N ASP A 349 7.60 -23.10 -1.14
CA ASP A 349 8.60 -22.20 -1.73
C ASP A 349 9.33 -21.29 -0.73
N GLY A 350 8.78 -21.16 0.49
CA GLY A 350 9.41 -20.44 1.61
C GLY A 350 9.12 -18.96 1.69
N TYR A 351 8.22 -18.41 0.86
CA TYR A 351 7.89 -16.98 0.84
C TYR A 351 6.57 -16.63 1.56
N TYR A 352 6.44 -15.38 2.02
CA TYR A 352 5.17 -14.77 2.41
C TYR A 352 4.55 -14.04 1.21
N HIS A 353 3.36 -14.45 0.79
CA HIS A 353 2.76 -13.95 -0.45
C HIS A 353 1.91 -12.70 -0.21
N LEU A 354 2.19 -11.65 -0.98
CA LEU A 354 1.43 -10.40 -1.04
C LEU A 354 1.06 -10.12 -2.50
N ASP A 355 -0.23 -10.20 -2.83
CA ASP A 355 -0.74 -9.98 -4.19
C ASP A 355 -1.57 -8.69 -4.25
N GLY A 356 -1.19 -7.78 -5.15
CA GLY A 356 -1.96 -6.61 -5.58
C GLY A 356 -3.08 -6.96 -6.57
N GLY A 357 -3.64 -5.94 -7.20
CA GLY A 357 -4.88 -5.96 -7.97
C GLY A 357 -4.71 -5.48 -9.40
N ARG A 358 -5.61 -4.57 -9.81
CA ARG A 358 -5.71 -4.01 -11.18
C ARG A 358 -5.49 -2.50 -11.25
N GLU A 359 -5.34 -1.89 -10.09
CA GLU A 359 -5.17 -0.46 -9.91
C GLU A 359 -3.78 -0.27 -9.30
N ASP A 360 -3.26 0.95 -9.34
CA ASP A 360 -1.97 1.30 -8.76
C ASP A 360 -1.93 0.96 -7.26
N ASP A 361 -1.16 -0.06 -6.90
CA ASP A 361 -1.03 -0.56 -5.54
C ASP A 361 0.25 -0.03 -4.86
N PHE A 362 0.18 0.16 -3.54
CA PHE A 362 1.36 0.34 -2.69
C PHE A 362 1.57 -0.95 -1.88
N LEU A 363 2.53 -1.78 -2.31
CA LEU A 363 2.80 -3.09 -1.74
C LEU A 363 4.08 -3.03 -0.90
N LEU A 364 3.89 -3.08 0.41
CA LEU A 364 4.98 -3.12 1.38
C LEU A 364 5.09 -4.52 1.97
N GLY A 365 6.23 -5.15 1.74
CA GLY A 365 6.66 -6.40 2.35
C GLY A 365 6.92 -6.26 3.85
N THR A 366 7.49 -7.30 4.42
CA THR A 366 7.72 -7.44 5.83
C THR A 366 9.22 -7.42 6.13
N ALA A 367 9.63 -6.70 7.16
CA ALA A 367 11.05 -6.66 7.53
C ALA A 367 11.56 -7.94 8.22
N SER A 368 10.87 -9.07 8.13
CA SER A 368 11.15 -10.28 8.93
C SER A 368 11.00 -11.59 8.16
N PHE A 369 10.51 -11.55 6.93
CA PHE A 369 10.26 -12.73 6.11
C PHE A 369 10.84 -12.52 4.70
N ASP A 370 11.12 -13.62 4.00
CA ASP A 370 11.32 -13.57 2.56
C ASP A 370 9.92 -13.42 1.94
N ASP A 371 9.65 -12.35 1.21
CA ASP A 371 8.34 -12.04 0.65
C ASP A 371 8.26 -12.38 -0.85
N ALA A 372 7.09 -12.83 -1.31
CA ALA A 372 6.75 -12.95 -2.71
C ALA A 372 5.66 -11.93 -3.03
N ILE A 373 6.06 -10.82 -3.64
CA ILE A 373 5.17 -9.69 -3.93
C ILE A 373 4.83 -9.70 -5.41
N VAL A 374 3.54 -9.65 -5.74
CA VAL A 374 3.04 -9.51 -7.12
C VAL A 374 2.15 -8.27 -7.21
N GLY A 375 2.57 -7.26 -7.98
CA GLY A 375 1.81 -6.02 -8.24
C GLY A 375 0.49 -6.31 -8.93
N GLY A 376 0.54 -6.80 -10.16
CA GLY A 376 -0.64 -7.19 -10.91
C GLY A 376 -0.80 -6.34 -12.15
N ALA A 377 -1.81 -5.49 -12.21
CA ALA A 377 -1.91 -4.47 -13.26
C ALA A 377 -2.10 -3.11 -12.59
N GLY A 378 -1.68 -2.04 -13.27
CA GLY A 378 -1.58 -0.70 -12.66
C GLY A 378 -0.12 -0.28 -12.57
N ASP A 379 0.13 0.97 -12.24
CA ASP A 379 1.48 1.49 -12.00
C ASP A 379 1.81 1.27 -10.52
N ASP A 380 2.36 0.11 -10.19
CA ASP A 380 2.50 -0.35 -8.80
C ASP A 380 3.80 0.12 -8.15
N LEU A 381 3.78 0.24 -6.81
CA LEU A 381 4.97 0.51 -6.01
C LEU A 381 5.25 -0.65 -5.07
N LEU A 382 6.35 -1.36 -5.32
CA LEU A 382 6.76 -2.55 -4.58
C LEU A 382 7.99 -2.24 -3.73
N ASP A 383 7.90 -2.52 -2.44
CA ASP A 383 8.98 -2.40 -1.46
C ASP A 383 9.02 -3.68 -0.62
N GLY A 384 10.02 -4.54 -0.88
CA GLY A 384 10.17 -5.86 -0.22
C GLY A 384 10.55 -5.75 1.26
N GLN A 385 11.14 -4.63 1.69
CA GLN A 385 11.79 -4.47 2.99
C GLN A 385 13.00 -5.41 3.17
N GLN A 386 13.16 -6.02 4.35
CA GLN A 386 14.29 -6.90 4.64
C GLN A 386 13.88 -8.35 4.39
N GLY A 387 14.67 -9.04 3.59
CA GLY A 387 14.43 -10.44 3.30
C GLY A 387 15.29 -10.86 2.13
N ARG A 388 15.00 -12.02 1.58
CA ARG A 388 15.31 -12.28 0.18
C ARG A 388 13.98 -12.38 -0.52
N ASP A 389 13.63 -11.34 -1.23
CA ASP A 389 12.28 -11.18 -1.76
C ASP A 389 12.20 -11.54 -3.24
N LEU A 390 11.02 -11.97 -3.65
CA LEU A 390 10.65 -12.27 -5.02
C LEU A 390 9.59 -11.25 -5.46
N LEU A 391 9.99 -10.29 -6.27
CA LEU A 391 9.14 -9.18 -6.69
C LEU A 391 8.71 -9.36 -8.15
N THR A 392 7.43 -9.14 -8.43
CA THR A 392 6.84 -9.24 -9.77
C THR A 392 5.95 -8.02 -9.97
N GLY A 393 6.28 -7.12 -10.89
CA GLY A 393 5.52 -5.89 -11.12
C GLY A 393 4.19 -6.19 -11.79
N GLY A 394 4.24 -6.90 -12.91
CA GLY A 394 3.09 -7.24 -13.72
C GLY A 394 2.94 -6.28 -14.90
N ALA A 395 1.76 -5.67 -15.04
CA ALA A 395 1.40 -4.85 -16.19
C ALA A 395 1.18 -3.39 -15.81
N GLY A 396 2.11 -2.52 -16.19
CA GLY A 396 2.03 -1.09 -15.97
C GLY A 396 3.42 -0.48 -15.95
N ALA A 397 3.57 0.72 -15.41
CA ALA A 397 4.86 1.32 -15.10
C ALA A 397 5.16 1.14 -13.61
N ASP A 398 5.83 0.04 -13.27
CA ASP A 398 6.03 -0.36 -11.88
C ASP A 398 7.31 0.24 -11.29
N THR A 399 7.29 0.56 -10.00
CA THR A 399 8.43 1.09 -9.25
C THR A 399 8.88 0.12 -8.15
N PHE A 400 10.09 -0.42 -8.30
CA PHE A 400 10.74 -1.26 -7.28
C PHE A 400 11.64 -0.39 -6.40
N ARG A 401 11.28 -0.21 -5.14
CA ARG A 401 11.95 0.72 -4.22
C ARG A 401 12.87 0.01 -3.24
N TYR A 402 14.04 0.60 -3.03
CA TYR A 402 15.03 0.19 -2.04
C TYR A 402 15.48 1.38 -1.20
N GLN A 403 15.26 1.31 0.11
CA GLN A 403 15.51 2.41 1.03
C GLN A 403 16.81 2.23 1.84
N SER A 404 17.24 0.99 2.02
CA SER A 404 18.48 0.62 2.72
C SER A 404 19.25 -0.48 1.98
N VAL A 405 20.56 -0.55 2.18
CA VAL A 405 21.38 -1.64 1.63
C VAL A 405 20.93 -3.00 2.19
N THR A 406 20.41 -3.03 3.42
CA THR A 406 19.89 -4.25 4.07
C THR A 406 18.69 -4.86 3.37
N ASP A 407 18.03 -4.10 2.49
CA ASP A 407 16.83 -4.55 1.79
C ASP A 407 17.22 -5.59 0.72
N SER A 408 18.34 -5.38 0.02
CA SER A 408 18.87 -6.36 -0.94
C SER A 408 20.39 -6.36 -0.99
N TYR A 409 21.01 -7.38 -0.37
CA TYR A 409 22.46 -7.44 -0.22
C TYR A 409 23.06 -8.83 -0.33
N ARG A 410 24.38 -8.84 -0.38
CA ARG A 410 25.17 -10.05 -0.33
C ARG A 410 26.38 -9.88 0.57
N THR A 411 26.74 -10.94 1.29
CA THR A 411 27.99 -11.01 2.06
C THR A 411 29.02 -11.88 1.34
N ALA A 412 30.14 -12.19 1.99
CA ALA A 412 31.10 -13.14 1.42
C ALA A 412 30.54 -14.58 1.36
N THR A 413 29.57 -14.92 2.21
CA THR A 413 29.09 -16.29 2.43
C THR A 413 27.60 -16.49 2.19
N GLU A 414 26.80 -15.44 2.27
CA GLU A 414 25.34 -15.49 2.18
C GLU A 414 24.82 -14.51 1.14
N ALA A 415 23.65 -14.81 0.56
CA ALA A 415 22.95 -13.96 -0.38
C ALA A 415 21.53 -13.73 0.13
N HIS A 416 21.24 -12.47 0.43
CA HIS A 416 19.95 -11.92 0.84
C HIS A 416 19.56 -10.89 -0.23
N SER A 417 19.71 -11.30 -1.48
CA SER A 417 19.57 -10.45 -2.65
C SER A 417 18.22 -10.72 -3.27
N ASP A 418 17.42 -9.68 -3.41
CA ASP A 418 16.10 -9.76 -3.98
C ASP A 418 16.15 -10.07 -5.46
N ARG A 419 15.03 -10.58 -5.94
CA ARG A 419 14.86 -11.00 -7.32
C ARG A 419 13.60 -10.41 -7.91
N ILE A 420 13.76 -9.61 -8.95
CA ILE A 420 12.66 -9.10 -9.77
C ILE A 420 12.46 -10.05 -10.96
N THR A 421 11.24 -10.53 -11.17
CA THR A 421 10.97 -11.64 -12.11
C THR A 421 10.53 -11.24 -13.51
N ASP A 422 10.00 -10.02 -13.68
CA ASP A 422 9.34 -9.60 -14.93
C ASP A 422 9.63 -8.16 -15.35
N PHE A 423 10.68 -7.53 -14.80
CA PHE A 423 11.06 -6.13 -15.06
C PHE A 423 11.03 -5.76 -16.55
N ASP A 424 10.15 -4.83 -16.93
CA ASP A 424 10.07 -4.22 -18.25
C ASP A 424 10.88 -2.89 -18.26
N PRO A 425 12.07 -2.86 -18.86
CA PRO A 425 12.93 -1.67 -18.87
C PRO A 425 12.38 -0.48 -19.69
N SER A 426 11.25 -0.65 -20.39
CA SER A 426 10.59 0.41 -21.16
C SER A 426 9.57 1.22 -20.36
N THR A 427 9.07 0.67 -19.25
CA THR A 427 8.06 1.28 -18.38
C THR A 427 8.49 1.31 -16.93
N ASP A 428 9.14 0.26 -16.45
CA ASP A 428 9.43 0.07 -15.03
C ASP A 428 10.66 0.85 -14.57
N THR A 429 10.67 1.19 -13.30
CA THR A 429 11.72 1.99 -12.65
C THR A 429 12.22 1.32 -11.37
N ILE A 430 13.51 1.45 -11.11
CA ILE A 430 14.14 1.05 -9.86
C ILE A 430 14.52 2.29 -9.07
N ASP A 431 13.91 2.48 -7.90
CA ASP A 431 14.19 3.60 -7.01
C ASP A 431 15.28 3.22 -6.00
N LEU A 432 16.51 3.66 -6.29
CA LEU A 432 17.69 3.53 -5.43
C LEU A 432 18.12 4.89 -4.85
N SER A 433 17.26 5.90 -4.92
CA SER A 433 17.60 7.30 -4.61
C SER A 433 18.06 7.51 -3.17
N SER A 434 17.66 6.60 -2.28
CA SER A 434 17.96 6.63 -0.85
C SER A 434 19.27 5.90 -0.47
N LEU A 435 19.84 5.10 -1.37
CA LEU A 435 21.03 4.27 -1.09
C LEU A 435 22.36 5.01 -1.25
N GLY A 436 22.35 6.18 -1.87
CA GLY A 436 23.55 7.01 -2.08
C GLY A 436 24.49 6.53 -3.18
N PHE A 437 24.02 5.63 -4.07
CA PHE A 437 24.76 5.29 -5.28
C PHE A 437 24.72 6.45 -6.28
N LEU A 438 25.89 6.75 -6.84
CA LEU A 438 26.09 7.85 -7.79
C LEU A 438 25.77 7.45 -9.23
N GLY A 439 25.73 6.14 -9.51
CA GLY A 439 25.34 5.66 -10.82
C GLY A 439 25.79 4.27 -11.25
N LEU A 440 25.74 4.01 -12.55
CA LEU A 440 26.25 2.79 -13.15
C LEU A 440 27.75 2.92 -13.45
N GLY A 441 28.50 1.83 -13.30
CA GLY A 441 29.93 1.84 -13.48
C GLY A 441 30.60 0.47 -13.31
N ASN A 442 31.80 0.49 -12.74
CA ASN A 442 32.56 -0.74 -12.49
C ASN A 442 32.12 -1.46 -11.22
N GLY A 443 31.21 -0.89 -10.44
CA GLY A 443 30.71 -1.44 -9.17
C GLY A 443 31.57 -1.07 -7.96
N HIS A 444 32.46 -0.08 -8.10
CA HIS A 444 33.28 0.46 -7.02
C HIS A 444 33.05 1.97 -6.88
N ASP A 445 33.49 2.53 -5.74
CA ASP A 445 33.52 3.96 -5.45
C ASP A 445 32.14 4.62 -5.59
N GLY A 446 31.10 3.96 -5.09
CA GLY A 446 29.72 4.47 -5.12
C GLY A 446 28.97 4.20 -6.43
N THR A 447 29.52 3.38 -7.34
CA THR A 447 28.84 2.95 -8.57
C THR A 447 28.32 1.51 -8.48
N LEU A 448 27.34 1.17 -9.32
CA LEU A 448 26.79 -0.18 -9.49
C LEU A 448 27.20 -0.79 -10.83
N ALA A 449 27.63 -2.05 -10.80
CA ALA A 449 27.96 -2.82 -11.98
C ALA A 449 26.78 -3.68 -12.45
N ILE A 450 26.54 -3.67 -13.76
CA ILE A 450 25.66 -4.64 -14.42
C ILE A 450 26.48 -5.87 -14.81
N ARG A 451 26.02 -7.06 -14.40
CA ARG A 451 26.63 -8.35 -14.73
C ARG A 451 25.56 -9.33 -15.14
N VAL A 452 25.85 -10.18 -16.12
CA VAL A 452 24.96 -11.27 -16.51
C VAL A 452 25.62 -12.59 -16.09
N ASP A 453 24.83 -13.58 -15.69
CA ASP A 453 25.33 -14.93 -15.46
C ASP A 453 25.82 -15.59 -16.76
N GLU A 454 26.58 -16.69 -16.61
CA GLU A 454 27.13 -17.43 -17.76
C GLU A 454 26.04 -17.99 -18.69
N SER A 455 24.84 -18.26 -18.15
CA SER A 455 23.70 -18.79 -18.89
C SER A 455 22.89 -17.72 -19.62
N GLY A 456 23.08 -16.42 -19.34
CA GLY A 456 22.26 -15.35 -19.88
C GLY A 456 20.82 -15.36 -19.33
N THR A 457 20.61 -16.02 -18.20
CA THR A 457 19.30 -16.19 -17.57
C THR A 457 19.04 -15.16 -16.48
N ARG A 458 20.08 -14.50 -15.97
CA ARG A 458 19.95 -13.51 -14.89
C ARG A 458 20.90 -12.34 -15.06
N THR A 459 20.40 -11.16 -14.74
CA THR A 459 21.17 -9.93 -14.64
C THR A 459 21.32 -9.54 -13.17
N TYR A 460 22.47 -8.98 -12.82
CA TYR A 460 22.83 -8.54 -11.48
C TYR A 460 23.22 -7.08 -11.54
N LEU A 461 22.55 -6.25 -10.75
CA LEU A 461 22.94 -4.88 -10.47
C LEU A 461 23.58 -4.85 -9.10
N LYS A 462 24.89 -4.56 -9.01
CA LYS A 462 25.61 -4.75 -7.75
C LYS A 462 26.79 -3.83 -7.49
N SER A 463 27.03 -3.58 -6.21
CA SER A 463 28.28 -3.02 -5.70
C SER A 463 29.25 -4.15 -5.35
N PHE A 464 30.55 -3.91 -5.54
CA PHE A 464 31.64 -4.76 -5.05
C PHE A 464 32.21 -4.25 -3.72
N ASP A 465 31.87 -3.02 -3.32
CA ASP A 465 32.31 -2.43 -2.08
C ASP A 465 31.37 -2.82 -0.93
N ALA A 466 31.94 -3.48 0.07
CA ALA A 466 31.21 -3.89 1.26
C ALA A 466 31.24 -2.81 2.34
N ASN A 467 30.13 -2.67 3.07
CA ASN A 467 30.04 -1.82 4.25
C ASN A 467 30.81 -2.41 5.44
N ALA A 468 30.73 -1.76 6.60
CA ALA A 468 31.41 -2.19 7.83
C ALA A 468 31.00 -3.60 8.30
N ASP A 469 29.79 -4.04 7.96
CA ASP A 469 29.21 -5.33 8.30
C ASP A 469 29.50 -6.40 7.22
N GLY A 470 30.20 -6.05 6.14
CA GLY A 470 30.57 -6.95 5.06
C GLY A 470 29.48 -7.14 3.99
N GLU A 471 28.46 -6.30 4.03
CA GLU A 471 27.31 -6.32 3.12
C GLU A 471 27.59 -5.41 1.93
N ARG A 472 27.29 -5.90 0.72
CA ARG A 472 27.31 -5.08 -0.50
C ARG A 472 25.97 -5.25 -1.21
N PHE A 473 25.44 -4.15 -1.74
CA PHE A 473 24.17 -4.17 -2.47
C PHE A 473 24.27 -5.08 -3.69
N GLU A 474 23.28 -5.95 -3.88
CA GLU A 474 23.14 -6.82 -5.05
C GLU A 474 21.65 -7.02 -5.28
N LEU A 475 21.16 -6.70 -6.47
CA LEU A 475 19.79 -6.92 -6.93
C LEU A 475 19.81 -7.82 -8.17
N VAL A 476 18.89 -8.77 -8.24
CA VAL A 476 18.83 -9.79 -9.30
C VAL A 476 17.59 -9.59 -10.16
N PHE A 477 17.75 -9.76 -11.48
CA PHE A 477 16.66 -9.75 -12.45
C PHE A 477 16.64 -11.07 -13.21
N ASP A 478 15.45 -11.53 -13.57
CA ASP A 478 15.30 -12.58 -14.56
C ASP A 478 15.48 -12.05 -15.99
N GLY A 479 16.26 -12.79 -16.78
CA GLY A 479 16.64 -12.43 -18.14
C GLY A 479 17.96 -11.65 -18.26
N ASP A 480 18.36 -11.42 -19.51
CA ASP A 480 19.50 -10.58 -19.87
C ASP A 480 19.03 -9.15 -20.17
N LEU A 481 19.23 -8.27 -19.20
CA LEU A 481 18.91 -6.84 -19.28
C LEU A 481 20.17 -5.99 -19.49
N SER A 482 21.32 -6.59 -19.83
CA SER A 482 22.60 -5.86 -19.90
C SER A 482 22.66 -4.74 -20.95
N GLN A 483 21.78 -4.79 -21.95
CA GLN A 483 21.68 -3.79 -23.02
C GLN A 483 20.54 -2.78 -22.79
N THR A 484 19.64 -3.06 -21.85
CA THR A 484 18.40 -2.30 -21.65
C THR A 484 18.37 -1.60 -20.30
N LEU A 485 18.95 -2.23 -19.27
CA LEU A 485 19.10 -1.64 -17.95
C LEU A 485 20.12 -0.49 -18.03
N ASN A 486 19.66 0.71 -17.74
CA ASN A 486 20.44 1.93 -17.85
C ASN A 486 19.88 3.01 -16.90
N GLU A 487 20.39 4.23 -17.00
CA GLU A 487 20.10 5.30 -16.04
C GLU A 487 18.71 5.94 -16.24
N THR A 488 17.98 5.59 -17.32
CA THR A 488 16.58 6.00 -17.51
C THR A 488 15.58 5.15 -16.73
N ASN A 489 15.95 3.92 -16.37
CA ASN A 489 15.11 2.98 -15.62
C ASN A 489 15.64 2.72 -14.20
N ILE A 490 16.72 3.39 -13.80
CA ILE A 490 17.24 3.36 -12.43
C ILE A 490 17.37 4.79 -11.91
N LEU A 491 16.59 5.11 -10.90
CA LEU A 491 16.66 6.38 -10.19
C LEU A 491 17.76 6.30 -9.11
N PHE A 492 18.82 7.07 -9.32
CA PHE A 492 19.92 7.25 -8.36
C PHE A 492 19.73 8.52 -7.53
N GLN A 493 20.54 8.69 -6.49
CA GLN A 493 20.61 9.95 -5.76
C GLN A 493 21.11 11.07 -6.70
N GLN A 494 20.46 12.23 -6.72
CA GLN A 494 21.00 13.39 -7.45
C GLN A 494 22.36 13.79 -6.87
N ALA A 495 23.41 13.72 -7.68
CA ALA A 495 24.76 14.09 -7.26
C ALA A 495 24.88 15.62 -7.18
N ARG A 496 25.00 16.13 -5.95
CA ARG A 496 25.44 17.51 -5.69
C ARG A 496 26.96 17.52 -5.51
N LEU A 497 27.66 18.25 -6.37
CA LEU A 497 29.10 18.49 -6.25
C LEU A 497 29.33 19.87 -5.66
N MET A 498 29.92 19.94 -4.47
CA MET A 498 30.13 21.20 -3.74
C MET A 498 31.62 21.52 -3.63
N GLY A 499 31.97 22.78 -3.90
CA GLY A 499 33.26 23.38 -3.66
C GLY A 499 33.47 23.81 -2.21
N THR A 500 34.51 24.59 -2.00
CA THR A 500 34.93 25.15 -0.72
C THR A 500 34.91 26.68 -0.78
N VAL A 501 35.43 27.35 0.25
CA VAL A 501 35.57 28.83 0.26
C VAL A 501 36.85 29.31 -0.44
N GLY A 502 37.42 28.52 -1.35
CA GLY A 502 38.64 28.87 -2.06
C GLY A 502 38.64 28.31 -3.47
N THR A 503 39.62 28.74 -4.28
CA THR A 503 39.70 28.35 -5.70
C THR A 503 39.72 26.84 -5.93
N ASP A 504 38.63 26.34 -6.48
CA ASP A 504 38.38 24.95 -6.77
C ASP A 504 38.37 24.63 -8.27
N ARG A 505 38.51 23.33 -8.54
CA ARG A 505 38.32 22.74 -9.87
C ARG A 505 37.34 21.59 -9.72
N LEU A 506 36.10 21.84 -10.10
CA LEU A 506 35.01 20.89 -10.02
C LEU A 506 34.73 20.33 -11.42
N GLN A 507 34.66 19.00 -11.49
CA GLN A 507 34.43 18.27 -12.73
C GLN A 507 33.26 17.30 -12.47
N GLY A 508 32.11 17.62 -13.06
CA GLY A 508 30.97 16.74 -13.22
C GLY A 508 31.26 15.59 -14.18
N ASN A 509 30.28 14.71 -14.31
CA ASN A 509 30.36 13.48 -15.06
C ASN A 509 29.43 13.50 -16.29
N ALA A 510 28.80 12.37 -16.63
CA ALA A 510 27.97 12.26 -17.83
C ALA A 510 26.46 12.33 -17.52
N ARG A 511 26.10 12.76 -16.31
CA ARG A 511 24.74 12.84 -15.77
C ARG A 511 24.39 14.30 -15.50
N GLY A 512 23.09 14.59 -15.40
CA GLY A 512 22.67 15.91 -14.90
C GLY A 512 22.96 16.06 -13.41
N GLU A 513 23.84 16.99 -13.07
CA GLU A 513 24.36 17.23 -11.72
C GLU A 513 24.03 18.65 -11.26
N THR A 514 24.08 18.90 -9.95
CA THR A 514 24.13 20.28 -9.44
C THR A 514 25.53 20.54 -8.89
N ILE A 515 26.26 21.45 -9.52
CA ILE A 515 27.64 21.81 -9.18
C ILE A 515 27.65 23.22 -8.59
N GLU A 516 28.09 23.36 -7.34
CA GLU A 516 28.13 24.62 -6.58
C GLU A 516 29.58 24.94 -6.17
N GLY A 517 30.15 26.06 -6.63
CA GLY A 517 31.54 26.47 -6.33
C GLY A 517 31.69 27.12 -4.94
N PHE A 518 30.75 27.99 -4.58
CA PHE A 518 30.72 28.83 -3.37
C PHE A 518 31.61 30.08 -3.46
N GLU A 519 32.59 30.28 -2.58
CA GLU A 519 33.43 31.49 -2.60
C GLU A 519 34.78 31.16 -3.26
N GLY A 520 35.25 31.99 -4.19
CA GLY A 520 36.59 31.90 -4.76
C GLY A 520 36.60 31.84 -6.29
N ASP A 521 37.78 31.99 -6.91
CA ASP A 521 37.90 31.93 -8.38
C ASP A 521 37.83 30.47 -8.90
N ASP A 522 36.64 29.92 -9.09
CA ASP A 522 36.41 28.51 -9.38
C ASP A 522 36.40 28.17 -10.87
N ARG A 523 36.51 26.87 -11.14
CA ARG A 523 36.33 26.29 -12.47
C ARG A 523 35.41 25.08 -12.39
N LEU A 524 34.21 25.21 -12.93
CA LEU A 524 33.19 24.17 -12.96
C LEU A 524 33.08 23.63 -14.40
N TYR A 525 33.08 22.31 -14.53
CA TYR A 525 32.89 21.60 -15.80
C TYR A 525 31.77 20.57 -15.62
N GLY A 526 30.60 20.75 -16.26
CA GLY A 526 29.46 19.83 -16.19
C GLY A 526 29.71 18.52 -16.93
N ALA A 527 30.28 18.61 -18.14
CA ALA A 527 30.65 17.52 -19.05
C ALA A 527 29.53 16.99 -19.96
N LEU A 528 28.82 15.91 -19.67
CA LEU A 528 27.60 15.55 -20.43
C LEU A 528 26.45 15.47 -19.44
N GLY A 529 25.25 15.85 -19.84
CA GLY A 529 24.08 15.77 -18.95
C GLY A 529 23.33 17.09 -18.97
N ASN A 530 22.21 17.18 -18.25
CA ASN A 530 21.55 18.47 -18.05
C ASN A 530 21.96 18.99 -16.68
N ASP A 531 23.03 19.79 -16.63
CA ASP A 531 23.65 20.22 -15.40
C ASP A 531 23.09 21.54 -14.88
N VAL A 532 23.19 21.77 -13.58
CA VAL A 532 22.96 23.07 -12.94
C VAL A 532 24.28 23.54 -12.33
N LEU A 533 24.89 24.58 -12.92
CA LEU A 533 26.17 25.12 -12.48
C LEU A 533 25.94 26.47 -11.79
N ALA A 534 26.33 26.56 -10.52
CA ALA A 534 26.40 27.81 -9.76
C ALA A 534 27.85 28.04 -9.34
N GLY A 535 28.49 29.07 -9.93
CA GLY A 535 29.86 29.46 -9.56
C GLY A 535 29.92 29.92 -8.10
N GLY A 536 29.02 30.82 -7.75
CA GLY A 536 29.02 31.49 -6.45
C GLY A 536 29.79 32.80 -6.54
N ALA A 537 30.34 33.28 -5.43
CA ALA A 537 30.99 34.58 -5.37
C ALA A 537 32.44 34.57 -5.90
N ASP A 538 32.89 35.74 -6.37
CA ASP A 538 34.18 36.02 -7.01
C ASP A 538 34.18 35.77 -8.53
N ARG A 539 35.20 35.16 -9.12
CA ARG A 539 35.35 35.09 -10.58
C ARG A 539 35.53 33.68 -11.07
N ASP A 540 34.44 33.16 -11.61
CA ASP A 540 34.34 31.77 -12.02
C ASP A 540 34.43 31.57 -13.52
N VAL A 541 34.77 30.33 -13.86
CA VAL A 541 34.71 29.81 -15.23
C VAL A 541 33.79 28.60 -15.24
N LEU A 542 32.68 28.72 -15.93
CA LEU A 542 31.65 27.69 -16.05
C LEU A 542 31.68 27.10 -17.46
N VAL A 543 31.70 25.77 -17.54
CA VAL A 543 31.67 25.00 -18.78
C VAL A 543 30.54 23.99 -18.62
N GLY A 544 29.44 24.16 -19.34
CA GLY A 544 28.28 23.27 -19.23
C GLY A 544 28.62 21.89 -19.78
N GLY A 545 29.16 21.87 -21.00
CA GLY A 545 29.50 20.65 -21.70
C GLY A 545 28.52 20.36 -22.82
N GLY A 546 27.76 19.27 -22.71
CA GLY A 546 26.79 18.90 -23.74
C GLY A 546 25.45 18.47 -23.15
N ASN A 547 24.40 18.63 -23.97
CA ASN A 547 22.97 18.65 -23.60
C ASN A 547 22.58 20.01 -23.01
N ASN A 548 21.50 20.06 -22.22
CA ASN A 548 20.85 21.31 -21.84
C ASN A 548 21.25 21.71 -20.42
N ASP A 549 22.15 22.68 -20.30
CA ASP A 549 22.69 23.09 -19.00
C ASP A 549 22.04 24.39 -18.49
N VAL A 550 21.98 24.55 -17.17
CA VAL A 550 21.49 25.75 -16.49
C VAL A 550 22.63 26.40 -15.72
N PHE A 551 23.01 27.62 -16.11
CA PHE A 551 23.97 28.45 -15.37
C PHE A 551 23.19 29.36 -14.42
N ARG A 552 23.25 29.08 -13.11
CA ARG A 552 22.43 29.75 -12.09
C ARG A 552 23.21 30.86 -11.38
N PHE A 553 22.58 32.03 -11.26
CA PHE A 553 23.08 33.17 -10.50
C PHE A 553 22.00 33.61 -9.51
N ASP A 554 22.27 33.40 -8.23
CA ASP A 554 21.32 33.59 -7.14
C ASP A 554 21.48 34.98 -6.49
N GLU A 555 22.69 35.54 -6.49
CA GLU A 555 23.01 36.84 -5.88
C GLU A 555 23.82 37.76 -6.82
N LEU A 556 23.78 39.08 -6.58
CA LEU A 556 24.61 40.03 -7.35
C LEU A 556 26.11 39.77 -7.17
N SER A 557 26.52 39.22 -6.02
CA SER A 557 27.91 38.82 -5.76
C SER A 557 28.40 37.74 -6.70
N ASP A 558 27.50 36.98 -7.34
CA ASP A 558 27.87 35.85 -8.18
C ASP A 558 28.45 36.28 -9.52
N SER A 559 28.14 37.49 -9.99
CA SER A 559 28.76 38.01 -11.22
C SER A 559 28.65 39.52 -11.32
N TYR A 560 29.70 40.25 -10.95
CA TYR A 560 29.65 41.70 -10.92
C TYR A 560 30.95 42.42 -11.27
N ARG A 561 30.79 43.70 -11.53
CA ARG A 561 31.88 44.61 -11.80
C ARG A 561 31.71 45.93 -11.06
N THR A 562 32.81 46.45 -10.51
CA THR A 562 32.84 47.80 -9.94
C THR A 562 33.58 48.77 -10.87
N ALA A 563 33.91 49.98 -10.40
CA ALA A 563 34.78 50.88 -11.16
C ALA A 563 36.25 50.40 -11.19
N THR A 564 36.66 49.60 -10.20
CA THR A 564 38.06 49.23 -9.95
C THR A 564 38.32 47.73 -9.99
N GLU A 565 37.29 46.90 -9.83
CA GLU A 565 37.40 45.45 -9.69
C GLU A 565 36.54 44.72 -10.73
N ASN A 566 36.90 43.46 -10.99
CA ASN A 566 36.31 42.63 -12.02
C ASN A 566 36.11 41.19 -11.52
N HIS A 567 34.90 40.91 -11.07
CA HIS A 567 34.39 39.64 -10.55
C HIS A 567 33.32 39.09 -11.50
N THR A 568 33.62 39.21 -12.80
CA THR A 568 32.72 38.80 -13.88
C THR A 568 33.01 37.36 -14.24
N ASP A 569 32.01 36.52 -14.07
CA ASP A 569 32.02 35.13 -14.46
C ASP A 569 32.04 34.94 -15.96
N ARG A 570 32.49 33.74 -16.35
CA ARG A 570 32.64 33.39 -17.75
C ARG A 570 32.11 32.02 -18.10
N LEU A 571 31.14 32.01 -19.02
CA LEU A 571 30.61 30.82 -19.68
C LEU A 571 31.43 30.55 -20.95
N ILE A 572 31.96 29.35 -21.09
CA ILE A 572 32.88 28.98 -22.17
C ILE A 572 32.18 28.42 -23.41
N ASP A 573 31.12 27.66 -23.23
CA ASP A 573 30.49 26.84 -24.28
C ASP A 573 28.97 27.00 -24.37
N TYR A 574 28.43 28.11 -23.83
CA TYR A 574 27.01 28.43 -23.90
C TYR A 574 26.45 28.29 -25.33
N THR A 575 25.45 27.43 -25.47
CA THR A 575 24.77 27.10 -26.71
C THR A 575 23.30 27.52 -26.65
N ALA A 576 22.98 28.54 -27.45
CA ALA A 576 21.63 29.06 -27.61
C ALA A 576 20.60 27.98 -27.99
N GLY A 577 19.55 27.83 -27.18
CA GLY A 577 18.45 26.88 -27.41
C GLY A 577 18.67 25.49 -26.80
N GLU A 578 19.87 25.21 -26.29
CA GLU A 578 20.18 24.02 -25.48
C GLU A 578 20.36 24.47 -24.02
N ASP A 579 21.22 25.48 -23.80
CA ASP A 579 21.54 25.99 -22.45
C ASP A 579 20.64 27.14 -22.02
N ALA A 580 20.44 27.28 -20.70
CA ALA A 580 19.74 28.37 -20.05
C ALA A 580 20.65 29.13 -19.08
N ILE A 581 20.44 30.45 -18.99
CA ILE A 581 21.02 31.29 -17.93
C ILE A 581 19.89 31.63 -16.98
N ASP A 582 19.97 31.17 -15.74
CA ASP A 582 18.98 31.45 -14.72
C ASP A 582 19.37 32.66 -13.90
N LEU A 583 18.63 33.75 -14.08
CA LEU A 583 18.74 35.02 -13.34
C LEU A 583 17.42 35.31 -12.59
N SER A 584 16.57 34.30 -12.38
CA SER A 584 15.24 34.49 -11.79
C SER A 584 15.25 34.99 -10.35
N ALA A 585 16.34 34.72 -9.64
CA ALA A 585 16.61 35.25 -8.31
C ALA A 585 17.09 36.72 -8.33
N LEU A 586 17.47 37.25 -9.50
CA LEU A 586 17.85 38.65 -9.68
C LEU A 586 16.65 39.45 -10.21
N ASP A 587 16.51 40.72 -9.79
CA ASP A 587 15.39 41.61 -10.17
C ASP A 587 15.36 42.02 -11.67
N PHE A 588 16.05 41.29 -12.55
CA PHE A 588 16.01 41.54 -14.00
C PHE A 588 14.78 40.90 -14.62
N THR A 589 14.07 41.66 -15.45
CA THR A 589 12.79 41.22 -16.04
C THR A 589 12.87 40.89 -17.54
N ARG A 590 13.89 41.41 -18.24
CA ARG A 590 14.12 41.17 -19.68
C ARG A 590 15.44 41.75 -20.18
N LEU A 591 15.82 41.39 -21.42
CA LEU A 591 16.82 42.12 -22.19
C LEU A 591 16.35 43.52 -22.59
N GLY A 592 17.28 44.48 -22.65
CA GLY A 592 17.01 45.89 -22.88
C GLY A 592 18.28 46.71 -23.06
N ASN A 593 18.33 47.89 -22.42
CA ASN A 593 19.43 48.85 -22.56
C ASN A 593 20.35 48.89 -21.33
N GLY A 594 20.24 47.91 -20.43
CA GLY A 594 21.05 47.83 -19.22
C GLY A 594 20.60 48.75 -18.07
N TYR A 595 19.42 49.37 -18.17
CA TYR A 595 18.85 50.24 -17.14
C TYR A 595 17.41 49.80 -16.79
N ASN A 596 16.91 50.24 -15.63
CA ASN A 596 15.58 49.97 -15.10
C ASN A 596 15.26 48.47 -15.04
N GLY A 597 16.15 47.66 -14.45
CA GLY A 597 15.93 46.21 -14.32
C GLY A 597 16.00 45.44 -15.64
N THR A 598 16.70 45.97 -16.65
CA THR A 598 16.97 45.28 -17.92
C THR A 598 18.46 45.05 -18.14
N LEU A 599 18.81 44.05 -18.93
CA LEU A 599 20.21 43.73 -19.28
C LEU A 599 20.53 44.12 -20.74
N ASP A 600 21.64 44.83 -20.94
CA ASP A 600 22.20 45.12 -22.27
C ASP A 600 23.08 43.96 -22.75
N VAL A 601 23.03 43.68 -24.05
CA VAL A 601 23.86 42.66 -24.72
C VAL A 601 24.91 43.37 -25.55
N VAL A 602 26.18 43.29 -25.12
CA VAL A 602 27.30 44.01 -25.74
C VAL A 602 28.34 43.04 -26.25
N VAL A 603 28.58 43.04 -27.57
CA VAL A 603 29.64 42.23 -28.18
C VAL A 603 30.96 42.99 -28.24
N ASN A 604 32.02 42.31 -27.83
CA ASN A 604 33.40 42.74 -28.01
C ASN A 604 34.08 41.87 -29.07
N GLU A 605 34.00 42.30 -30.32
CA GLU A 605 34.56 41.59 -31.47
C GLU A 605 36.07 41.30 -31.31
N ALA A 606 36.82 42.21 -30.69
CA ALA A 606 38.27 42.05 -30.50
C ALA A 606 38.63 40.93 -29.51
N LYS A 607 37.72 40.58 -28.59
CA LYS A 607 37.91 39.52 -27.60
C LYS A 607 37.08 38.26 -27.89
N ASN A 608 36.21 38.31 -28.90
CA ASN A 608 35.21 37.27 -29.16
C ASN A 608 34.38 36.93 -27.91
N LEU A 609 33.91 37.97 -27.22
CA LEU A 609 33.07 37.85 -26.02
C LEU A 609 31.78 38.63 -26.20
N THR A 610 30.68 38.06 -25.74
CA THR A 610 29.41 38.75 -25.51
C THR A 610 29.25 39.01 -24.03
N TYR A 611 28.77 40.19 -23.67
CA TYR A 611 28.51 40.56 -22.29
C TYR A 611 27.04 40.81 -22.06
N LEU A 612 26.50 40.28 -20.96
CA LEU A 612 25.23 40.70 -20.39
C LEU A 612 25.52 41.70 -19.27
N LYS A 613 24.98 42.92 -19.37
CA LYS A 613 25.35 44.02 -18.46
C LYS A 613 24.15 44.74 -17.90
N SER A 614 24.19 44.99 -16.60
CA SER A 614 23.49 46.11 -15.99
C SER A 614 24.43 47.30 -15.85
N TYR A 615 23.92 48.50 -16.12
CA TYR A 615 24.62 49.76 -15.85
C TYR A 615 24.21 50.37 -14.50
N GLU A 616 23.25 49.75 -13.81
CA GLU A 616 22.78 50.17 -12.49
C GLU A 616 23.65 49.52 -11.42
N ALA A 617 24.34 50.38 -10.66
CA ALA A 617 25.17 49.94 -9.56
C ALA A 617 24.41 50.01 -8.24
N ASP A 618 24.67 49.04 -7.36
CA ASP A 618 24.16 49.01 -5.99
C ASP A 618 24.86 50.07 -5.10
N ALA A 619 24.57 50.00 -3.79
CA ALA A 619 25.20 50.89 -2.80
C ALA A 619 26.73 50.71 -2.69
N SER A 620 27.28 49.57 -3.10
CA SER A 620 28.71 49.27 -3.10
C SER A 620 29.42 49.67 -4.41
N GLY A 621 28.65 50.04 -5.45
CA GLY A 621 29.17 50.34 -6.78
C GLY A 621 29.30 49.10 -7.68
N ALA A 622 28.79 47.95 -7.24
CA ALA A 622 28.71 46.71 -7.99
C ALA A 622 27.53 46.74 -8.95
N ARG A 623 27.75 46.31 -10.19
CA ARG A 623 26.71 46.11 -11.20
C ARG A 623 26.90 44.75 -11.86
N PHE A 624 25.80 44.09 -12.20
CA PHE A 624 25.84 42.77 -12.82
C PHE A 624 26.56 42.82 -14.17
N GLU A 625 27.52 41.93 -14.38
CA GLU A 625 28.21 41.76 -15.67
C GLU A 625 28.63 40.29 -15.82
N LEU A 626 27.99 39.58 -16.75
CA LEU A 626 28.31 38.19 -17.14
C LEU A 626 28.98 38.17 -18.51
N SER A 627 29.97 37.29 -18.71
CA SER A 627 30.65 37.13 -20.00
C SER A 627 30.45 35.75 -20.62
N LEU A 628 30.10 35.73 -21.90
CA LEU A 628 29.93 34.52 -22.70
C LEU A 628 30.98 34.51 -23.81
N VAL A 629 31.63 33.37 -24.05
CA VAL A 629 32.53 33.20 -25.19
C VAL A 629 31.72 33.08 -26.49
N GLY A 630 32.14 33.82 -27.52
CA GLY A 630 31.45 33.89 -28.82
C GLY A 630 30.62 35.15 -29.04
N ASP A 631 30.06 35.27 -30.25
CA ASP A 631 29.12 36.32 -30.63
C ASP A 631 27.68 35.80 -30.48
N HIS A 632 27.00 36.32 -29.46
CA HIS A 632 25.60 36.03 -29.13
C HIS A 632 24.72 37.28 -29.31
N SER A 633 25.09 38.21 -30.21
CA SER A 633 24.35 39.48 -30.47
C SER A 633 22.99 39.31 -31.16
N GLY A 634 22.65 38.11 -31.63
CA GLY A 634 21.31 37.80 -32.10
C GLY A 634 20.32 37.85 -30.94
N TYR A 635 19.66 38.99 -30.72
CA TYR A 635 18.75 39.30 -29.60
C TYR A 635 17.55 38.33 -29.38
N ARG A 636 17.52 37.15 -30.01
CA ARG A 636 16.46 36.14 -29.91
C ARG A 636 16.94 34.76 -29.48
N ASP A 637 18.25 34.55 -29.37
CA ASP A 637 18.81 33.21 -29.23
C ASP A 637 19.35 32.93 -27.80
N LEU A 638 19.46 33.95 -26.94
CA LEU A 638 19.76 33.74 -25.52
C LEU A 638 18.51 33.24 -24.78
N ASN A 639 18.59 32.02 -24.28
CA ASN A 639 17.62 31.43 -23.37
C ASN A 639 17.97 31.87 -21.94
N ILE A 640 17.30 32.93 -21.46
CA ILE A 640 17.50 33.50 -20.12
C ILE A 640 16.18 33.40 -19.36
N ILE A 641 16.25 32.87 -18.13
CA ILE A 641 15.15 32.84 -17.17
C ILE A 641 15.25 34.12 -16.34
N PHE A 642 14.28 35.01 -16.49
CA PHE A 642 14.19 36.28 -15.76
C PHE A 642 13.25 36.15 -14.54
N ALA A 643 13.34 37.09 -13.60
CA ALA A 643 12.38 37.16 -12.51
C ALA A 643 10.95 37.37 -13.05
N GLU A 644 9.96 36.77 -12.38
CA GLU A 644 8.56 37.01 -12.71
C GLU A 644 8.24 38.50 -12.57
N PRO A 645 7.61 39.13 -13.57
CA PRO A 645 7.22 40.53 -13.46
C PRO A 645 6.20 40.68 -12.33
N PRO A 646 6.29 41.73 -11.49
CA PRO A 646 5.29 41.99 -10.46
C PRO A 646 3.88 42.07 -11.09
N GLU A 647 2.88 41.50 -10.40
CA GLU A 647 1.49 41.29 -10.90
C GLU A 647 0.84 42.55 -11.52
N ASP A 648 1.33 43.75 -11.20
CA ASP A 648 0.82 45.03 -11.72
C ASP A 648 1.15 45.33 -13.19
N GLU A 649 2.02 44.54 -13.86
CA GLU A 649 2.34 44.69 -15.30
C GLU A 649 1.66 43.67 -16.23
N VAL A 650 0.76 42.82 -15.72
CA VAL A 650 -0.09 41.97 -16.57
C VAL A 650 -1.20 42.84 -17.17
N VAL A 651 -0.94 43.45 -18.33
CA VAL A 651 -2.00 44.09 -19.12
C VAL A 651 -2.94 42.99 -19.63
N GLN A 652 -3.98 42.68 -18.86
CA GLN A 652 -5.13 41.94 -19.37
C GLN A 652 -5.75 42.76 -20.50
N LEU A 653 -5.77 42.17 -21.70
CA LEU A 653 -6.53 42.69 -22.83
C LEU A 653 -8.03 42.50 -22.53
N ILE A 654 -8.63 43.42 -21.79
CA ILE A 654 -10.08 43.43 -21.57
C ILE A 654 -10.76 44.09 -22.78
N GLY A 655 -11.32 43.24 -23.65
CA GLY A 655 -12.49 43.56 -24.47
C GLY A 655 -12.23 44.33 -25.77
N VAL A 656 -12.39 43.63 -26.90
CA VAL A 656 -12.71 44.26 -28.18
C VAL A 656 -14.11 44.88 -28.07
N ALA A 657 -14.19 46.21 -28.14
CA ALA A 657 -15.46 46.90 -28.27
C ALA A 657 -16.06 46.64 -29.66
N ASN A 658 -17.16 45.88 -29.71
CA ASN A 658 -18.04 45.85 -30.87
C ASN A 658 -18.94 47.09 -30.85
N ASP A 659 -18.51 48.14 -31.56
CA ASP A 659 -19.43 49.06 -32.25
C ASP A 659 -19.27 48.72 -33.74
N TRP A 660 -20.30 48.55 -34.57
CA TRP A 660 -21.36 49.51 -34.87
C TRP A 660 -22.63 48.83 -35.44
N VAL A 661 -23.76 49.50 -35.16
CA VAL A 661 -25.06 49.61 -35.87
C VAL A 661 -25.20 48.97 -37.25
#